data_AF-A0A1Y4GV88-F1
#
_entry.id   AF-A0A1Y4GV88-F1
#
_cell.length_a   1.000
_cell.length_b   1.000
_cell.length_c   1.000
_cell.angle_alpha   90.00
_cell.angle_beta   90.00
_cell.angle_gamma   90.00
#
_symmetry.space_group_name_H-M   'P 1'
#
loop_
_entity.id
_entity.type
_entity.pdbx_description
1 polymer ?
#
loop_
_entity_poly.entity_id
_entity_poly.type
_entity_poly.pdbx_seq_one_letter_code
_entity_poly.pdbx_strand_id
1 'polypeptide(L)'
;MAIVQHDETITVEANRLRNEKLKRYYSPETGEGSDTGDRRPIRLADAPLPLQYIPAAMFDEPLVQQLARAGSLAGHLRQQGVEVPDGCSTPAVDGEKEEGDLSPFDTLWREWIRLRIRYDFEFWAFCFVRIKDKLGANDIPFRLNRPQRRILGMLEAMRTHDRPIRLILLKARQWGGSTLIQIYMAWIQLVHRRNWNSVICAHIKESAANIKGMYSKLLANYPDWLLEGGRPKFRPFERMANTSVIVGRDCRVTIGSAESQESVRGIDAAMAHLSEVAFWRNSRMKSPEQLVRSVCGSIMLLPYSMVVMESTANGTGSYFHQECERAKRHESDKQFAFVPWFEIEMYAIPVDDYESLIATLTDYERMLWSRGATLEAIAWYRQKRKEYARHTDMMAEYPSDDIEAFCYSGERVFDPTLVEKLRRGCCAPRFVGDIHGRELTGHDALEGIELEVRPGGPLQVWEYPAEKHEIRDRYLAVVDIGGRSDAADYSVIAIFDRYWMLEGGPAEVVAQWRGHIDHDLLAWKAAQLAAYYQNALLVIESNTLETEHDDSEHSAYLLDTLSRYYDNLYARQAPPDSIGQRPSSRWGFHMNRATKVLVIDAQRSALREGAYIEHDAQACYEHDVFERKPNGSYGAMEGHHDDILITRCIGNYICSRDLPSYILPTTHRGGSIVNESSI
;
A
#
# COMPACT_ATOMS: atom_id res chain seq x y z
N MET A 1 -3.01 9.56 7.11
CA MET A 1 -2.73 10.54 8.19
C MET A 1 -1.67 11.50 7.67
N ALA A 2 -2.04 12.74 7.42
CA ALA A 2 -1.12 13.78 6.95
C ALA A 2 -0.04 14.03 8.02
N ILE A 3 1.23 13.92 7.63
CA ILE A 3 2.36 14.31 8.48
C ILE A 3 2.34 15.83 8.55
N VAL A 4 1.86 16.37 9.66
CA VAL A 4 2.10 17.76 10.02
C VAL A 4 3.61 17.92 10.17
N GLN A 5 4.25 18.60 9.21
CA GLN A 5 5.63 19.05 9.34
C GLN A 5 5.69 20.08 10.46
N HIS A 6 5.82 19.62 11.70
CA HIS A 6 6.42 20.44 12.73
C HIS A 6 7.92 20.46 12.42
N ASP A 7 8.45 21.65 12.21
CA ASP A 7 9.88 21.92 12.15
C ASP A 7 10.46 21.68 13.56
N GLU A 8 10.56 20.40 13.96
CA GLU A 8 11.12 19.99 15.24
C GLU A 8 12.60 20.33 15.23
N THR A 9 12.97 21.37 16.00
CA THR A 9 14.36 21.80 16.13
C THR A 9 15.21 20.64 16.63
N ILE A 10 16.20 20.24 15.83
CA ILE A 10 17.09 19.11 16.16
C ILE A 10 18.03 19.54 17.29
N THR A 11 17.78 19.07 18.50
CA THR A 11 18.56 19.37 19.70
C THR A 11 18.85 18.10 20.49
N VAL A 12 19.89 18.14 21.33
CA VAL A 12 20.22 17.03 22.25
C VAL A 12 19.03 16.72 23.17
N GLU A 13 18.35 17.77 23.66
CA GLU A 13 17.20 17.61 24.54
C GLU A 13 16.01 16.97 23.84
N ALA A 14 15.70 17.37 22.60
CA ALA A 14 14.67 16.71 21.80
C ALA A 14 15.00 15.22 21.55
N ASN A 15 16.28 14.89 21.32
CA ASN A 15 16.72 13.50 21.16
C ASN A 15 16.60 12.70 22.46
N ARG A 16 16.89 13.32 23.60
CA ARG A 16 16.70 12.71 24.93
C ARG A 16 15.23 12.35 25.16
N LEU A 17 14.32 13.30 24.96
CA LEU A 17 12.87 13.09 25.12
C LEU A 17 12.35 12.01 24.16
N ARG A 18 12.82 12.01 22.91
CA ARG A 18 12.48 10.96 21.93
C ARG A 18 12.96 9.59 22.39
N ASN A 19 14.20 9.50 22.86
CA ASN A 19 14.76 8.28 23.43
C ASN A 19 14.00 7.80 24.68
N GLU A 20 13.56 8.68 25.55
CA GLU A 20 12.75 8.35 26.72
C GLU A 20 11.38 7.79 26.32
N LYS A 21 10.69 8.42 25.35
CA LYS A 21 9.43 7.91 24.79
C LYS A 21 9.60 6.54 24.18
N LEU A 22 10.70 6.36 23.46
CA LEU A 22 11.08 5.11 22.84
C LEU A 22 11.36 4.03 23.91
N LYS A 23 12.17 4.33 24.92
CA LYS A 23 12.57 3.42 26.02
C LYS A 23 11.52 3.30 27.13
N ARG A 24 10.24 3.62 26.85
CA ARG A 24 9.15 3.45 27.81
C ARG A 24 9.15 2.04 28.39
N TYR A 25 8.93 1.99 29.69
CA TYR A 25 8.82 0.74 30.41
C TYR A 25 7.70 -0.10 29.81
N TYR A 26 7.97 -1.39 29.63
CA TYR A 26 7.04 -2.37 29.07
C TYR A 26 7.29 -3.68 29.79
N SER A 27 6.25 -4.32 30.32
CA SER A 27 6.33 -5.62 30.98
C SER A 27 5.20 -6.49 30.46
N PRO A 28 5.47 -7.47 29.57
CA PRO A 28 4.43 -8.38 29.09
C PRO A 28 3.86 -9.26 30.20
N GLU A 29 4.66 -9.61 31.21
CA GLU A 29 4.24 -10.43 32.35
C GLU A 29 3.16 -9.73 33.17
N THR A 30 3.39 -8.48 33.58
CA THR A 30 2.42 -7.70 34.36
C THR A 30 1.38 -7.03 33.46
N GLY A 31 1.71 -6.78 32.20
CA GLY A 31 0.95 -5.99 31.25
C GLY A 31 1.18 -4.48 31.32
N GLU A 32 2.05 -4.01 32.23
CA GLU A 32 2.36 -2.58 32.41
C GLU A 32 3.08 -1.99 31.20
N GLY A 33 2.67 -0.79 30.78
CA GLY A 33 3.29 -0.08 29.66
C GLY A 33 3.11 -0.74 28.29
N SER A 34 2.13 -1.64 28.16
CA SER A 34 1.74 -2.16 26.85
C SER A 34 1.06 -1.09 26.00
N ASP A 35 1.34 -1.13 24.71
CA ASP A 35 0.73 -0.25 23.70
C ASP A 35 -0.51 -0.91 23.04
N THR A 36 -0.95 -2.07 23.54
CA THR A 36 -2.01 -2.87 22.91
C THR A 36 -3.29 -2.96 23.74
N GLY A 37 -4.37 -2.39 23.17
CA GLY A 37 -5.71 -2.39 23.74
C GLY A 37 -5.84 -1.60 25.03
N ASP A 38 -7.08 -1.44 25.50
CA ASP A 38 -7.35 -0.83 26.80
C ASP A 38 -7.01 -1.81 27.91
N ARG A 39 -6.28 -1.34 28.93
CA ARG A 39 -5.87 -2.15 30.08
C ARG A 39 -6.28 -1.50 31.39
N ARG A 40 -6.63 -2.33 32.36
CA ARG A 40 -7.08 -1.92 33.69
C ARG A 40 -6.28 -2.63 34.77
N PRO A 41 -5.87 -1.93 35.85
CA PRO A 41 -5.13 -2.56 36.93
C PRO A 41 -6.04 -3.47 37.76
N ILE A 42 -5.51 -4.63 38.16
CA ILE A 42 -6.06 -5.53 39.17
C ILE A 42 -4.97 -5.84 40.20
N ARG A 43 -5.34 -5.86 41.48
CA ARG A 43 -4.43 -6.18 42.58
C ARG A 43 -4.87 -7.48 43.26
N LEU A 44 -3.97 -8.46 43.27
CA LEU A 44 -4.14 -9.76 43.91
C LEU A 44 -2.94 -9.99 44.84
N ALA A 45 -3.06 -9.63 46.12
CA ALA A 45 -1.91 -9.40 47.00
C ALA A 45 -0.94 -10.59 47.16
N ASP A 46 -1.46 -11.81 47.10
CA ASP A 46 -0.77 -13.09 47.28
C ASP A 46 -0.56 -13.86 45.95
N ALA A 47 -0.87 -13.23 44.81
CA ALA A 47 -0.59 -13.80 43.50
C ALA A 47 0.90 -13.65 43.15
N PRO A 48 1.44 -14.50 42.24
CA PRO A 48 2.82 -14.38 41.77
C PRO A 48 3.12 -13.02 41.12
N LEU A 49 2.07 -12.40 40.55
CA LEU A 49 2.08 -11.03 40.02
C LEU A 49 1.05 -10.19 40.80
N PRO A 50 1.45 -9.50 41.88
CA PRO A 50 0.49 -8.83 42.76
C PRO A 50 -0.26 -7.66 42.12
N LEU A 51 0.38 -6.93 41.21
CA LEU A 51 -0.24 -5.88 40.41
C LEU A 51 -0.11 -6.25 38.94
N GLN A 52 -1.26 -6.35 38.27
CA GLN A 52 -1.34 -6.69 36.85
C GLN A 52 -2.20 -5.63 36.13
N TYR A 53 -1.84 -5.30 34.89
CA TYR A 53 -2.61 -4.45 33.98
C TYR A 53 -3.16 -5.34 32.87
N ILE A 54 -4.34 -5.89 33.11
CA ILE A 54 -4.97 -6.86 32.20
C ILE A 54 -5.86 -6.16 31.17
N PRO A 55 -6.11 -6.76 29.99
CA PRO A 55 -7.07 -6.24 29.02
C PRO A 55 -8.43 -5.92 29.65
N ALA A 56 -9.00 -4.76 29.33
CA ALA A 56 -10.21 -4.24 29.97
C ALA A 56 -11.41 -5.19 29.81
N ALA A 57 -11.54 -5.86 28.65
CA ALA A 57 -12.58 -6.84 28.37
C ALA A 57 -12.57 -8.05 29.32
N MET A 58 -11.44 -8.36 29.97
CA MET A 58 -11.39 -9.42 30.97
C MET A 58 -12.24 -9.12 32.21
N PHE A 59 -12.54 -7.85 32.52
CA PHE A 59 -13.35 -7.50 33.69
C PHE A 59 -14.82 -7.93 33.56
N ASP A 60 -15.25 -8.36 32.38
CA ASP A 60 -16.59 -8.92 32.17
C ASP A 60 -16.66 -10.40 32.55
N GLU A 61 -15.52 -11.05 32.77
CA GLU A 61 -15.44 -12.47 33.14
C GLU A 61 -15.74 -12.69 34.63
N PRO A 62 -16.62 -13.65 34.99
CA PRO A 62 -17.04 -13.85 36.39
C PRO A 62 -15.88 -14.09 37.35
N LEU A 63 -14.88 -14.88 36.95
CA LEU A 63 -13.71 -15.17 37.77
C LEU A 63 -12.91 -13.89 38.11
N VAL A 64 -12.76 -12.98 37.14
CA VAL A 64 -12.04 -11.71 37.33
C VAL A 64 -12.80 -10.82 38.31
N GLN A 65 -14.11 -10.73 38.19
CA GLN A 65 -14.95 -9.96 39.12
C GLN A 65 -14.89 -10.52 40.54
N GLN A 66 -14.92 -11.84 40.69
CA GLN A 66 -14.82 -12.51 41.99
C GLN A 66 -13.44 -12.30 42.63
N LEU A 67 -12.36 -12.47 41.86
CA LEU A 67 -10.99 -12.23 42.32
C LEU A 67 -10.75 -10.76 42.67
N ALA A 68 -11.27 -9.82 41.86
CA ALA A 68 -11.16 -8.39 42.14
C ALA A 68 -11.89 -7.99 43.44
N ARG A 69 -13.03 -8.60 43.75
CA ARG A 69 -13.75 -8.40 45.03
C ARG A 69 -13.01 -9.03 46.21
N ALA A 70 -12.40 -10.20 46.01
CA ALA A 70 -11.65 -10.89 47.05
C ALA A 70 -10.29 -10.24 47.36
N GLY A 71 -9.65 -9.60 46.37
CA GLY A 71 -8.36 -8.91 46.49
C GLY A 71 -7.13 -9.83 46.64
N SER A 72 -7.34 -11.14 46.69
CA SER A 72 -6.31 -12.18 46.85
C SER A 72 -6.85 -13.55 46.42
N LEU A 73 -5.94 -14.46 46.05
CA LEU A 73 -6.22 -15.87 45.77
C LEU A 73 -6.78 -16.55 47.03
N ALA A 74 -6.15 -16.34 48.18
CA ALA A 74 -6.60 -16.85 49.47
C ALA A 74 -8.03 -16.40 49.81
N GLY A 75 -8.32 -15.12 49.58
CA GLY A 75 -9.63 -14.53 49.85
C GLY A 75 -10.72 -15.20 49.03
N HIS A 76 -10.43 -15.46 47.75
CA HIS A 76 -11.36 -16.13 46.84
C HIS A 76 -11.59 -17.59 47.24
N LEU A 77 -10.54 -18.34 47.55
CA LEU A 77 -10.65 -19.74 47.99
C LEU A 77 -11.46 -19.87 49.29
N ARG A 78 -11.24 -18.98 50.27
CA ARG A 78 -12.03 -18.95 51.52
C ARG A 78 -13.50 -18.66 51.27
N GLN A 79 -13.83 -17.75 50.33
CA GLN A 79 -15.22 -17.47 49.94
C GLN A 79 -15.90 -18.69 49.30
N GLN A 80 -15.15 -19.60 48.69
CA GLN A 80 -15.63 -20.88 48.15
C GLN A 80 -15.65 -22.02 49.19
N GLY A 81 -15.28 -21.74 50.45
CA GLY A 81 -15.24 -22.75 51.51
C GLY A 81 -14.05 -23.71 51.42
N VAL A 82 -13.01 -23.37 50.63
CA VAL A 82 -11.78 -24.16 50.54
C VAL A 82 -10.86 -23.78 51.71
N GLU A 83 -10.44 -24.77 52.49
CA GLU A 83 -9.42 -24.57 53.53
C GLU A 83 -8.09 -24.20 52.87
N VAL A 84 -7.54 -23.05 53.27
CA VAL A 84 -6.24 -22.55 52.82
C VAL A 84 -5.22 -22.89 53.91
N PRO A 85 -4.28 -23.84 53.69
CA PRO A 85 -3.27 -24.20 54.67
C PRO A 85 -2.34 -23.01 54.96
N ASP A 86 -1.95 -22.84 56.22
CA ASP A 86 -0.89 -21.90 56.58
C ASP A 86 0.44 -22.36 55.96
N GLY A 87 1.11 -21.47 55.23
CA GLY A 87 2.41 -21.75 54.59
C GLY A 87 2.35 -22.30 53.15
N CYS A 88 1.23 -22.16 52.44
CA CYS A 88 1.15 -22.50 51.01
C CYS A 88 2.14 -21.64 50.18
N SER A 89 2.94 -22.29 49.33
CA SER A 89 3.90 -21.60 48.45
C SER A 89 3.18 -20.79 47.37
N THR A 90 3.65 -19.58 47.09
CA THR A 90 3.19 -18.79 45.95
C THR A 90 3.43 -19.57 44.65
N PRO A 91 2.43 -19.70 43.75
CA PRO A 91 2.62 -20.39 42.47
C PRO A 91 3.73 -19.76 41.60
N ALA A 92 4.25 -20.50 40.62
CA ALA A 92 5.12 -19.90 39.60
C ALA A 92 4.33 -18.91 38.71
N VAL A 93 5.00 -17.88 38.19
CA VAL A 93 4.36 -16.86 37.33
C VAL A 93 3.70 -17.48 36.10
N ASP A 94 4.37 -18.45 35.48
CA ASP A 94 3.89 -19.20 34.33
C ASP A 94 3.02 -20.40 34.72
N GLY A 95 2.81 -20.67 36.02
CA GLY A 95 2.01 -21.79 36.51
C GLY A 95 2.68 -23.16 36.40
N GLU A 96 3.97 -23.21 36.03
CA GLU A 96 4.75 -24.45 36.06
C GLU A 96 4.98 -24.93 37.49
N LYS A 97 5.08 -26.26 37.65
CA LYS A 97 5.33 -26.90 38.94
C LYS A 97 6.28 -28.07 38.73
N GLU A 98 7.40 -28.06 39.46
CA GLU A 98 8.48 -29.02 39.26
C GLU A 98 8.08 -30.44 39.65
N GLU A 99 7.49 -30.67 40.84
CA GLU A 99 6.96 -31.97 41.28
C GLU A 99 5.79 -31.84 42.30
N GLY A 100 4.92 -32.85 42.38
CA GLY A 100 3.84 -32.98 43.37
C GLY A 100 2.44 -32.53 42.93
N ASP A 101 1.43 -32.84 43.74
CA ASP A 101 0.02 -32.50 43.48
C ASP A 101 -0.22 -30.99 43.51
N LEU A 102 -1.10 -30.49 42.64
CA LEU A 102 -1.44 -29.07 42.60
C LEU A 102 -2.14 -28.66 43.90
N SER A 103 -1.64 -27.59 44.51
CA SER A 103 -2.36 -26.94 45.61
C SER A 103 -3.62 -26.25 45.07
N PRO A 104 -4.57 -25.87 45.94
CA PRO A 104 -5.68 -25.00 45.56
C PRO A 104 -5.21 -23.67 44.93
N PHE A 105 -4.06 -23.13 45.37
CA PHE A 105 -3.46 -21.93 44.79
C PHE A 105 -2.95 -22.17 43.37
N ASP A 106 -2.23 -23.28 43.15
CA ASP A 106 -1.72 -23.64 41.82
C ASP A 106 -2.88 -23.84 40.84
N THR A 107 -3.95 -24.49 41.29
CA THR A 107 -5.15 -24.75 40.49
C THR A 107 -5.83 -23.45 40.09
N LEU A 108 -6.13 -22.58 41.06
CA LEU A 108 -6.75 -21.28 40.80
C LEU A 108 -5.87 -20.38 39.93
N TRP A 109 -4.55 -20.40 40.13
CA TRP A 109 -3.63 -19.61 39.31
C TRP A 109 -3.55 -20.12 37.86
N ARG A 110 -3.57 -21.45 37.66
CA ARG A 110 -3.66 -22.03 36.32
C ARG A 110 -4.97 -21.68 35.63
N GLU A 111 -6.08 -21.61 36.36
CA GLU A 111 -7.36 -21.11 35.83
C GLU A 111 -7.29 -19.64 35.44
N TRP A 112 -6.69 -18.80 36.29
CA TRP A 112 -6.42 -17.39 35.99
C TRP A 112 -5.59 -17.24 34.70
N ILE A 113 -4.50 -18.00 34.57
CA ILE A 113 -3.66 -18.00 33.37
C ILE A 113 -4.47 -18.40 32.14
N ARG A 114 -5.18 -19.53 32.18
CA ARG A 114 -6.00 -20.01 31.04
C ARG A 114 -7.03 -18.96 30.61
N LEU A 115 -7.58 -18.21 31.55
CA LEU A 115 -8.46 -17.09 31.26
C LEU A 115 -7.69 -15.92 30.61
N ARG A 116 -6.58 -15.46 31.23
CA ARG A 116 -5.80 -14.32 30.75
C ARG A 116 -5.26 -14.50 29.34
N ILE A 117 -4.75 -15.70 29.00
CA ILE A 117 -4.19 -15.97 27.67
C ILE A 117 -5.22 -15.86 26.55
N ARG A 118 -6.53 -15.89 26.84
CA ARG A 118 -7.59 -15.66 25.83
C ARG A 118 -7.72 -14.19 25.44
N TYR A 119 -7.16 -13.28 26.22
CA TYR A 119 -7.30 -11.83 26.00
C TYR A 119 -5.96 -11.13 25.81
N ASP A 120 -4.91 -11.67 26.43
CA ASP A 120 -3.59 -11.03 26.53
C ASP A 120 -2.54 -11.85 25.76
N PHE A 121 -2.41 -11.53 24.46
CA PHE A 121 -1.41 -12.16 23.60
C PHE A 121 0.01 -11.91 24.08
N GLU A 122 0.33 -10.71 24.59
CA GLU A 122 1.69 -10.38 25.02
C GLU A 122 2.12 -11.22 26.22
N PHE A 123 1.23 -11.39 27.20
CA PHE A 123 1.45 -12.30 28.33
C PHE A 123 1.64 -13.73 27.86
N TRP A 124 0.74 -14.23 26.99
CA TRP A 124 0.83 -15.58 26.46
C TRP A 124 2.13 -15.83 25.68
N ALA A 125 2.50 -14.89 24.81
CA ALA A 125 3.71 -14.93 24.00
C ALA A 125 4.97 -14.98 24.88
N PHE A 126 5.05 -14.11 25.88
CA PHE A 126 6.23 -14.03 26.74
C PHE A 126 6.37 -15.27 27.65
N CYS A 127 5.29 -15.72 28.28
CA CYS A 127 5.34 -16.81 29.25
C CYS A 127 5.51 -18.18 28.57
N PHE A 128 4.88 -18.41 27.41
CA PHE A 128 4.73 -19.76 26.85
C PHE A 128 5.38 -19.97 25.48
N VAL A 129 5.97 -18.93 24.88
CA VAL A 129 6.62 -19.04 23.56
C VAL A 129 8.11 -18.79 23.68
N ARG A 130 8.89 -19.75 23.19
CA ARG A 130 10.35 -19.66 23.11
C ARG A 130 10.79 -19.46 21.66
N ILE A 131 11.68 -18.50 21.45
CA ILE A 131 12.31 -18.24 20.15
C ILE A 131 13.82 -18.34 20.27
N LYS A 132 14.50 -18.61 19.16
CA LYS A 132 15.96 -18.59 19.12
C LYS A 132 16.42 -17.14 19.24
N ASP A 133 17.37 -16.87 20.12
CA ASP A 133 18.05 -15.58 20.16
C ASP A 133 18.79 -15.31 18.83
N LYS A 134 18.72 -14.08 18.34
CA LYS A 134 19.43 -13.66 17.13
C LYS A 134 20.92 -13.43 17.38
N LEU A 135 21.28 -13.02 18.60
CA LEU A 135 22.67 -12.72 18.97
C LEU A 135 23.36 -13.89 19.70
N GLY A 136 22.59 -14.76 20.33
CA GLY A 136 23.05 -15.94 21.05
C GLY A 136 22.63 -17.28 20.43
N ALA A 137 23.04 -18.37 21.09
CA ALA A 137 22.65 -19.73 20.71
C ALA A 137 21.44 -20.26 21.52
N ASN A 138 20.97 -19.51 22.51
CA ASN A 138 19.98 -19.96 23.48
C ASN A 138 18.54 -19.66 23.04
N ASP A 139 17.61 -20.43 23.59
CA ASP A 139 16.18 -20.15 23.46
C ASP A 139 15.75 -19.16 24.55
N ILE A 140 15.07 -18.09 24.13
CA ILE A 140 14.65 -16.98 24.98
C ILE A 140 13.12 -16.80 24.92
N PRO A 141 12.47 -16.25 25.96
CA PRO A 141 11.06 -15.89 25.89
C PRO A 141 10.79 -14.91 24.75
N PHE A 142 9.65 -15.07 24.06
CA PHE A 142 9.25 -14.19 22.97
C PHE A 142 8.71 -12.86 23.53
N ARG A 143 9.64 -11.94 23.78
CA ARG A 143 9.33 -10.56 24.13
C ARG A 143 9.21 -9.72 22.87
N LEU A 144 8.02 -9.16 22.63
CA LEU A 144 7.78 -8.31 21.47
C LEU A 144 8.67 -7.05 21.50
N ASN A 145 9.31 -6.77 20.37
CA ASN A 145 9.97 -5.49 20.14
C ASN A 145 8.95 -4.40 19.74
N ARG A 146 9.39 -3.14 19.63
CA ARG A 146 8.52 -2.00 19.32
C ARG A 146 7.72 -2.14 18.04
N PRO A 147 8.32 -2.42 16.87
CA PRO A 147 7.53 -2.58 15.66
C PRO A 147 6.56 -3.76 15.77
N GLN A 148 6.92 -4.84 16.47
CA GLN A 148 5.99 -5.94 16.75
C GLN A 148 4.79 -5.52 17.60
N ARG A 149 4.99 -4.71 18.64
CA ARG A 149 3.88 -4.18 19.46
C ARG A 149 2.93 -3.31 18.65
N ARG A 150 3.45 -2.45 17.77
CA ARG A 150 2.63 -1.63 16.87
C ARG A 150 1.80 -2.49 15.91
N ILE A 151 2.42 -3.47 15.25
CA ILE A 151 1.71 -4.37 14.34
C ILE A 151 0.70 -5.23 15.10
N LEU A 152 1.04 -5.74 16.29
CA LEU A 152 0.10 -6.45 17.16
C LEU A 152 -1.11 -5.58 17.48
N GLY A 153 -0.93 -4.30 17.80
CA GLY A 153 -2.04 -3.37 18.03
C GLY A 153 -3.01 -3.29 16.84
N MET A 154 -2.50 -3.31 15.61
CA MET A 154 -3.34 -3.35 14.40
C MET A 154 -4.10 -4.68 14.27
N LEU A 155 -3.43 -5.82 14.54
CA LEU A 155 -4.07 -7.14 14.51
C LEU A 155 -5.18 -7.27 15.56
N GLU A 156 -4.87 -6.87 16.80
CA GLU A 156 -5.81 -6.89 17.92
C GLU A 156 -6.98 -5.94 17.69
N ALA A 157 -6.77 -4.74 17.14
CA ALA A 157 -7.85 -3.82 16.82
C ALA A 157 -8.84 -4.40 15.79
N MET A 158 -8.40 -5.23 14.86
CA MET A 158 -9.31 -5.97 13.98
C MET A 158 -10.03 -7.09 14.73
N ARG A 159 -9.29 -7.89 15.50
CA ARG A 159 -9.83 -9.03 16.26
C ARG A 159 -10.89 -8.62 17.29
N THR A 160 -10.62 -7.59 18.10
CA THR A 160 -11.51 -7.17 19.19
C THR A 160 -12.77 -6.46 18.71
N HIS A 161 -12.81 -6.02 17.45
CA HIS A 161 -14.01 -5.50 16.79
C HIS A 161 -14.71 -6.56 15.94
N ASP A 162 -14.39 -7.84 16.13
CA ASP A 162 -14.96 -8.98 15.38
C ASP A 162 -14.83 -8.85 13.85
N ARG A 163 -13.76 -8.17 13.38
CA ARG A 163 -13.48 -8.04 11.95
C ARG A 163 -12.48 -9.10 11.49
N PRO A 164 -12.54 -9.53 10.21
CA PRO A 164 -11.47 -10.31 9.61
C PRO A 164 -10.14 -9.55 9.68
N ILE A 165 -9.06 -10.26 9.94
CA ILE A 165 -7.71 -9.67 10.05
C ILE A 165 -7.10 -9.61 8.65
N ARG A 166 -6.86 -8.42 8.12
CA ARG A 166 -6.31 -8.21 6.77
C ARG A 166 -5.20 -7.16 6.82
N LEU A 167 -3.96 -7.58 6.58
CA LEU A 167 -2.79 -6.71 6.66
C LEU A 167 -1.89 -6.90 5.44
N ILE A 168 -1.41 -5.79 4.89
CA ILE A 168 -0.26 -5.78 3.99
C ILE A 168 0.87 -4.98 4.64
N LEU A 169 2.02 -5.64 4.81
CA LEU A 169 3.12 -5.20 5.65
C LEU A 169 4.39 -5.07 4.82
N LEU A 170 4.70 -3.84 4.43
CA LEU A 170 6.00 -3.48 3.87
C LEU A 170 6.99 -3.24 5.02
N LYS A 171 8.21 -3.77 4.89
CA LYS A 171 9.17 -3.72 5.99
C LYS A 171 10.63 -3.60 5.53
N ALA A 172 11.45 -3.00 6.40
CA ALA A 172 12.89 -3.22 6.41
C ALA A 172 13.24 -4.66 6.83
N ARG A 173 14.47 -5.10 6.55
CA ARG A 173 14.93 -6.46 6.90
C ARG A 173 15.04 -6.66 8.42
N GLN A 174 15.02 -7.94 8.81
CA GLN A 174 15.50 -8.44 10.12
C GLN A 174 14.81 -7.95 11.42
N TRP A 175 13.59 -7.41 11.40
CA TRP A 175 12.89 -7.05 12.65
C TRP A 175 12.07 -8.18 13.31
N GLY A 176 11.83 -9.29 12.61
CA GLY A 176 11.06 -10.43 13.15
C GLY A 176 9.55 -10.36 12.93
N GLY A 177 9.09 -9.70 11.85
CA GLY A 177 7.67 -9.65 11.50
C GLY A 177 7.04 -11.02 11.26
N SER A 178 7.71 -11.89 10.49
CA SER A 178 7.18 -13.22 10.20
C SER A 178 7.02 -14.08 11.48
N THR A 179 7.86 -13.85 12.49
CA THR A 179 7.76 -14.48 13.82
C THR A 179 6.49 -14.05 14.54
N LEU A 180 6.20 -12.74 14.59
CA LEU A 180 4.96 -12.23 15.18
C LEU A 180 3.72 -12.82 14.51
N ILE A 181 3.66 -12.75 13.16
CA ILE A 181 2.50 -13.22 12.40
C ILE A 181 2.25 -14.71 12.64
N GLN A 182 3.30 -15.54 12.63
CA GLN A 182 3.14 -16.97 12.88
C GLN A 182 2.73 -17.30 14.31
N ILE A 183 3.34 -16.64 15.29
CA ILE A 183 3.01 -16.87 16.70
C ILE A 183 1.58 -16.39 16.98
N TYR A 184 1.11 -15.33 16.32
CA TYR A 184 -0.27 -14.86 16.40
C TYR A 184 -1.27 -15.84 15.76
N MET A 185 -0.96 -16.39 14.57
CA MET A 185 -1.76 -17.48 13.99
C MET A 185 -1.80 -18.71 14.91
N ALA A 186 -0.66 -19.05 15.52
CA ALA A 186 -0.56 -20.14 16.47
C ALA A 186 -1.43 -19.90 17.71
N TRP A 187 -1.44 -18.69 18.25
CA TRP A 187 -2.31 -18.30 19.36
C TRP A 187 -3.79 -18.53 19.01
N ILE A 188 -4.22 -18.13 17.81
CA ILE A 188 -5.58 -18.39 17.33
C ILE A 188 -5.89 -19.89 17.29
N GLN A 189 -5.01 -20.71 16.71
CA GLN A 189 -5.22 -22.16 16.56
C GLN A 189 -5.14 -22.93 17.89
N LEU A 190 -4.34 -22.45 18.85
CA LEU A 190 -4.16 -23.11 20.15
C LEU A 190 -5.22 -22.66 21.16
N VAL A 191 -5.54 -21.37 21.20
CA VAL A 191 -6.35 -20.76 22.26
C VAL A 191 -7.79 -20.51 21.80
N HIS A 192 -8.01 -20.01 20.58
CA HIS A 192 -9.31 -19.44 20.19
C HIS A 192 -10.19 -20.32 19.31
N ARG A 193 -9.59 -21.11 18.41
CA ARG A 193 -10.33 -21.85 17.37
C ARG A 193 -9.79 -23.27 17.22
N ARG A 194 -10.70 -24.21 16.97
CA ARG A 194 -10.41 -25.61 16.59
C ARG A 194 -10.79 -25.78 15.12
N ASN A 195 -10.18 -26.76 14.44
CA ASN A 195 -10.39 -26.98 13.00
C ASN A 195 -10.21 -25.69 12.16
N TRP A 196 -9.27 -24.84 12.56
CA TRP A 196 -9.02 -23.54 11.94
C TRP A 196 -7.72 -23.60 11.16
N ASN A 197 -7.80 -23.94 9.89
CA ASN A 197 -6.64 -24.28 9.07
C ASN A 197 -5.86 -23.04 8.61
N SER A 198 -4.54 -23.16 8.50
CA SER A 198 -3.67 -22.09 8.05
C SER A 198 -2.73 -22.52 6.91
N VAL A 199 -2.42 -21.57 6.02
CA VAL A 199 -1.47 -21.72 4.92
C VAL A 199 -0.30 -20.77 5.12
N ILE A 200 0.91 -21.28 4.94
CA ILE A 200 2.14 -20.51 4.92
C ILE A 200 2.71 -20.62 3.51
N CYS A 201 2.70 -19.52 2.76
CA CYS A 201 3.24 -19.47 1.41
C CYS A 201 4.38 -18.47 1.35
N ALA A 202 5.53 -18.90 0.83
CA ALA A 202 6.69 -18.03 0.63
C ALA A 202 7.16 -18.09 -0.84
N HIS A 203 8.19 -17.34 -1.20
CA HIS A 203 8.78 -17.40 -2.55
C HIS A 203 9.27 -18.83 -2.90
N ILE A 204 9.93 -19.51 -1.96
CA ILE A 204 10.37 -20.92 -2.07
C ILE A 204 9.90 -21.76 -0.87
N LYS A 205 9.90 -23.08 -1.03
CA LYS A 205 9.34 -24.02 -0.05
C LYS A 205 10.15 -24.06 1.26
N GLU A 206 11.47 -23.93 1.15
CA GLU A 206 12.41 -23.91 2.27
C GLU A 206 12.13 -22.72 3.20
N SER A 207 11.82 -21.55 2.63
CA SER A 207 11.43 -20.35 3.38
C SER A 207 10.12 -20.57 4.15
N ALA A 208 9.10 -21.16 3.51
CA ALA A 208 7.85 -21.52 4.20
C ALA A 208 8.07 -22.58 5.30
N ALA A 209 8.95 -23.56 5.07
CA ALA A 209 9.31 -24.57 6.06
C ALA A 209 10.03 -23.98 7.28
N ASN A 210 10.96 -23.03 7.08
CA ASN A 210 11.64 -22.30 8.14
C ASN A 210 10.65 -21.51 8.99
N ILE A 211 9.68 -20.86 8.34
CA ILE A 211 8.60 -20.12 9.01
C ILE A 211 7.74 -21.07 9.86
N LYS A 212 7.35 -22.22 9.31
CA LYS A 212 6.65 -23.28 10.07
C LYS A 212 7.50 -23.81 11.23
N GLY A 213 8.82 -23.87 11.08
CA GLY A 213 9.76 -24.31 12.12
C GLY A 213 9.63 -23.53 13.43
N MET A 214 9.29 -22.23 13.37
CA MET A 214 9.02 -21.42 14.56
C MET A 214 7.82 -21.96 15.35
N TYR A 215 6.77 -22.38 14.63
CA TYR A 215 5.61 -22.99 15.25
C TYR A 215 5.95 -24.37 15.84
N SER A 216 6.74 -25.18 15.14
CA SER A 216 7.21 -26.47 15.68
C SER A 216 7.96 -26.29 17.00
N LYS A 217 8.80 -25.26 17.12
CA LYS A 217 9.52 -24.93 18.37
C LYS A 217 8.56 -24.48 19.48
N LEU A 218 7.56 -23.67 19.16
CA LEU A 218 6.51 -23.29 20.12
C LEU A 218 5.83 -24.53 20.67
N LEU A 219 5.36 -25.44 19.81
CA LEU A 219 4.66 -26.66 20.23
C LEU A 219 5.51 -27.56 21.13
N ALA A 220 6.81 -27.68 20.84
CA ALA A 220 7.73 -28.51 21.61
C ALA A 220 7.91 -28.03 23.07
N ASN A 221 7.80 -26.71 23.29
CA ASN A 221 7.98 -26.06 24.59
C ASN A 221 6.65 -25.65 25.26
N TYR A 222 5.51 -25.99 24.66
CA TYR A 222 4.21 -25.56 25.15
C TYR A 222 3.76 -26.42 26.35
N PRO A 223 3.30 -25.82 27.46
CA PRO A 223 2.90 -26.59 28.64
C PRO A 223 1.70 -27.53 28.39
N ASP A 224 1.82 -28.77 28.87
CA ASP A 224 0.81 -29.82 28.71
C ASP A 224 -0.52 -29.48 29.39
N TRP A 225 -0.48 -28.75 30.50
CA TRP A 225 -1.67 -28.40 31.27
C TRP A 225 -2.45 -27.23 30.66
N LEU A 226 -1.87 -26.49 29.71
CA LEU A 226 -2.49 -25.30 29.15
C LEU A 226 -3.59 -25.63 28.13
N LEU A 227 -3.55 -26.84 27.55
CA LEU A 227 -4.57 -27.36 26.63
C LEU A 227 -5.17 -28.68 27.12
N GLU A 228 -6.43 -28.89 26.79
CA GLU A 228 -7.08 -30.19 26.96
C GLU A 228 -6.45 -31.21 26.00
N GLY A 229 -6.04 -32.38 26.52
CA GLY A 229 -5.46 -33.46 25.72
C GLY A 229 -3.92 -33.53 25.71
N GLY A 230 -3.24 -32.73 26.54
CA GLY A 230 -1.78 -32.76 26.72
C GLY A 230 -1.01 -31.89 25.73
N ARG A 231 0.32 -32.06 25.67
CA ARG A 231 1.19 -31.22 24.83
C ARG A 231 0.77 -31.26 23.36
N PRO A 232 0.49 -30.11 22.73
CA PRO A 232 0.20 -30.08 21.30
C PRO A 232 1.46 -30.41 20.52
N LYS A 233 1.30 -31.17 19.43
CA LYS A 233 2.41 -31.54 18.53
C LYS A 233 1.94 -31.63 17.09
N PHE A 234 2.86 -31.43 16.17
CA PHE A 234 2.59 -31.67 14.76
C PHE A 234 2.61 -33.15 14.44
N ARG A 235 1.63 -33.59 13.64
CA ARG A 235 1.62 -34.89 12.96
C ARG A 235 1.40 -34.67 11.47
N PRO A 236 2.05 -35.43 10.56
CA PRO A 236 1.70 -35.41 9.15
C PRO A 236 0.19 -35.68 8.95
N PHE A 237 -0.40 -34.98 7.98
CA PHE A 237 -1.79 -35.21 7.59
C PHE A 237 -1.85 -36.21 6.44
N GLU A 238 -2.33 -37.43 6.73
CA GLU A 238 -2.47 -38.50 5.74
C GLU A 238 -1.19 -38.68 4.89
N ARG A 239 -1.30 -38.63 3.56
CA ARG A 239 -0.19 -38.70 2.61
C ARG A 239 0.31 -37.32 2.14
N MET A 240 -0.22 -36.24 2.70
CA MET A 240 0.15 -34.87 2.31
C MET A 240 1.44 -34.42 3.02
N ALA A 241 2.57 -34.54 2.32
CA ALA A 241 3.89 -34.21 2.88
C ALA A 241 4.05 -32.73 3.30
N ASN A 242 3.26 -31.82 2.73
CA ASN A 242 3.31 -30.38 3.04
C ASN A 242 2.31 -29.94 4.11
N THR A 243 1.48 -30.83 4.65
CA THR A 243 0.42 -30.50 5.62
C THR A 243 0.66 -31.22 6.94
N SER A 244 0.50 -30.48 8.05
CA SER A 244 0.58 -31.06 9.39
C SER A 244 -0.65 -30.67 10.21
N VAL A 245 -1.14 -31.63 11.01
CA VAL A 245 -2.21 -31.41 11.99
C VAL A 245 -1.60 -31.11 13.35
N ILE A 246 -2.20 -30.17 14.06
CA ILE A 246 -1.93 -29.91 15.47
C ILE A 246 -2.81 -30.85 16.29
N VAL A 247 -2.19 -31.85 16.92
CA VAL A 247 -2.88 -32.82 17.78
C VAL A 247 -3.61 -32.10 18.92
N GLY A 248 -4.87 -32.48 19.17
CA GLY A 248 -5.73 -31.88 20.20
C GLY A 248 -6.52 -30.63 19.75
N ARG A 249 -6.22 -30.08 18.57
CA ARG A 249 -6.90 -28.88 18.03
C ARG A 249 -7.60 -29.10 16.69
N ASP A 250 -7.23 -30.17 15.98
CA ASP A 250 -7.69 -30.50 14.61
C ASP A 250 -7.40 -29.40 13.57
N CYS A 251 -6.55 -28.44 13.92
CA CYS A 251 -6.09 -27.39 13.01
C CYS A 251 -4.98 -27.93 12.11
N ARG A 252 -5.07 -27.64 10.80
CA ARG A 252 -4.03 -27.95 9.82
C ARG A 252 -3.13 -26.74 9.56
N VAL A 253 -1.85 -27.00 9.32
CA VAL A 253 -0.85 -26.03 8.88
C VAL A 253 -0.22 -26.57 7.61
N THR A 254 -0.49 -25.92 6.48
CA THR A 254 0.03 -26.30 5.17
C THR A 254 1.09 -25.32 4.70
N ILE A 255 2.19 -25.84 4.14
CA ILE A 255 3.23 -25.02 3.51
C ILE A 255 3.12 -25.07 1.98
N GLY A 256 3.37 -23.94 1.34
CA GLY A 256 3.40 -23.80 -0.11
C GLY A 256 4.51 -22.85 -0.57
N SER A 257 4.72 -22.81 -1.88
CA SER A 257 5.63 -21.84 -2.51
C SER A 257 5.04 -21.20 -3.75
N ALA A 258 5.50 -19.99 -4.04
CA ALA A 258 5.11 -19.27 -5.26
C ALA A 258 5.52 -19.99 -6.54
N GLU A 259 6.61 -20.77 -6.50
CA GLU A 259 7.08 -21.59 -7.62
C GLU A 259 6.15 -22.79 -7.91
N SER A 260 5.46 -23.29 -6.89
CA SER A 260 4.63 -24.51 -6.93
C SER A 260 3.17 -24.24 -6.56
N GLN A 261 2.52 -23.35 -7.33
CA GLN A 261 1.17 -22.84 -7.08
C GLN A 261 0.07 -23.92 -6.89
N GLU A 262 0.18 -25.06 -7.57
CA GLU A 262 -0.78 -26.18 -7.43
C GLU A 262 -0.81 -26.78 -6.02
N SER A 263 0.28 -26.66 -5.24
CA SER A 263 0.40 -27.27 -3.92
C SER A 263 -0.51 -26.65 -2.86
N VAL A 264 -1.06 -25.46 -3.12
CA VAL A 264 -1.92 -24.71 -2.19
C VAL A 264 -3.34 -24.49 -2.71
N ARG A 265 -3.64 -24.97 -3.91
CA ARG A 265 -4.96 -24.80 -4.53
C ARG A 265 -5.98 -25.73 -3.88
N GLY A 266 -7.17 -25.20 -3.58
CA GLY A 266 -8.28 -25.97 -3.01
C GLY A 266 -8.10 -26.34 -1.55
N ILE A 267 -7.17 -25.71 -0.83
CA ILE A 267 -7.05 -25.87 0.61
C ILE A 267 -8.19 -25.10 1.28
N ASP A 268 -8.91 -25.79 2.16
CA ASP A 268 -9.81 -25.20 3.13
C ASP A 268 -8.97 -24.49 4.21
N ALA A 269 -8.76 -23.18 4.02
CA ALA A 269 -7.95 -22.33 4.87
C ALA A 269 -8.82 -21.23 5.49
N ALA A 270 -8.59 -20.94 6.77
CA ALA A 270 -9.15 -19.78 7.45
C ALA A 270 -8.09 -18.67 7.65
N MET A 271 -6.80 -19.02 7.52
CA MET A 271 -5.70 -18.10 7.68
C MET A 271 -4.62 -18.30 6.61
N ALA A 272 -4.04 -17.22 6.09
CA ALA A 272 -2.92 -17.24 5.18
C ALA A 272 -1.84 -16.24 5.58
N HIS A 273 -0.61 -16.72 5.66
CA HIS A 273 0.58 -15.90 5.76
C HIS A 273 1.35 -16.02 4.44
N LEU A 274 1.34 -14.94 3.68
CA LEU A 274 2.02 -14.80 2.40
C LEU A 274 3.29 -13.99 2.64
N SER A 275 4.44 -14.65 2.61
CA SER A 275 5.75 -14.08 2.98
C SER A 275 6.61 -13.83 1.75
N GLU A 276 7.36 -12.73 1.79
CA GLU A 276 8.26 -12.28 0.71
C GLU A 276 7.54 -12.14 -0.64
N VAL A 277 6.32 -11.57 -0.61
CA VAL A 277 5.41 -11.47 -1.77
C VAL A 277 6.00 -10.64 -2.91
N ALA A 278 6.85 -9.65 -2.63
CA ALA A 278 7.47 -8.82 -3.67
C ALA A 278 8.47 -9.61 -4.54
N PHE A 279 8.91 -10.80 -4.08
CA PHE A 279 9.83 -11.68 -4.81
C PHE A 279 9.12 -12.79 -5.57
N TRP A 280 7.79 -12.81 -5.56
CA TRP A 280 7.02 -13.81 -6.31
C TRP A 280 7.10 -13.48 -7.79
N ARG A 281 7.62 -14.42 -8.58
CA ARG A 281 7.84 -14.21 -10.01
C ARG A 281 6.51 -14.07 -10.74
N ASN A 282 6.44 -13.07 -11.60
CA ASN A 282 5.38 -12.95 -12.59
C ASN A 282 5.86 -13.57 -13.91
N SER A 283 5.05 -14.43 -14.51
CA SER A 283 5.32 -15.09 -15.78
C SER A 283 4.01 -15.33 -16.52
N ARG A 284 4.08 -15.48 -17.84
CA ARG A 284 2.88 -15.69 -18.69
C ARG A 284 1.96 -16.84 -18.25
N MET A 285 2.50 -17.88 -17.60
CA MET A 285 1.72 -19.02 -17.11
C MET A 285 1.42 -19.00 -15.60
N LYS A 286 2.11 -18.16 -14.82
CA LYS A 286 2.02 -18.12 -13.37
C LYS A 286 2.21 -16.69 -12.90
N SER A 287 1.17 -16.10 -12.31
CA SER A 287 1.23 -14.77 -11.72
C SER A 287 1.05 -14.82 -10.19
N PRO A 288 1.60 -13.85 -9.43
CA PRO A 288 1.33 -13.72 -8.00
C PRO A 288 -0.16 -13.57 -7.70
N GLU A 289 -0.90 -12.82 -8.51
CA GLU A 289 -2.34 -12.57 -8.39
C GLU A 289 -3.13 -13.89 -8.44
N GLN A 290 -2.79 -14.79 -9.37
CA GLN A 290 -3.43 -16.10 -9.49
C GLN A 290 -3.21 -16.94 -8.23
N LEU A 291 -2.01 -16.93 -7.67
CA LEU A 291 -1.69 -17.66 -6.45
C LEU A 291 -2.41 -17.08 -5.23
N VAL A 292 -2.38 -15.76 -5.08
CA VAL A 292 -3.09 -15.08 -4.01
C VAL A 292 -4.58 -15.38 -4.11
N ARG A 293 -5.17 -15.30 -5.31
CA ARG A 293 -6.58 -15.64 -5.53
C ARG A 293 -6.89 -17.09 -5.18
N SER A 294 -5.99 -18.01 -5.51
CA SER A 294 -6.13 -19.44 -5.19
C SER A 294 -6.13 -19.71 -3.68
N VAL A 295 -5.24 -19.03 -2.93
CA VAL A 295 -5.12 -19.21 -1.47
C VAL A 295 -6.17 -18.42 -0.71
N CYS A 296 -6.35 -17.14 -1.05
CA CYS A 296 -7.21 -16.23 -0.30
C CYS A 296 -8.68 -16.36 -0.69
N GLY A 297 -8.98 -16.88 -1.89
CA GLY A 297 -10.36 -17.06 -2.36
C GLY A 297 -11.17 -18.06 -1.53
N SER A 298 -10.53 -18.97 -0.79
CA SER A 298 -11.21 -19.88 0.14
C SER A 298 -11.37 -19.30 1.55
N ILE A 299 -10.71 -18.19 1.89
CA ILE A 299 -10.71 -17.64 3.23
C ILE A 299 -11.95 -16.75 3.43
N MET A 300 -12.89 -17.23 4.23
CA MET A 300 -14.12 -16.49 4.54
C MET A 300 -13.86 -15.20 5.35
N LEU A 301 -14.75 -14.22 5.21
CA LEU A 301 -14.73 -12.95 5.96
C LEU A 301 -15.35 -13.12 7.36
N LEU A 302 -14.72 -13.93 8.20
CA LEU A 302 -15.18 -14.22 9.57
C LEU A 302 -14.21 -13.64 10.63
N PRO A 303 -14.68 -13.38 11.86
CA PRO A 303 -13.78 -13.11 12.98
C PRO A 303 -12.72 -14.21 13.10
N TYR A 304 -11.47 -13.83 13.42
CA TYR A 304 -10.30 -14.72 13.46
C TYR A 304 -9.87 -15.34 12.11
N SER A 305 -10.54 -15.04 11.00
CA SER A 305 -9.93 -15.27 9.68
C SER A 305 -8.79 -14.26 9.48
N MET A 306 -7.72 -14.67 8.80
CA MET A 306 -6.52 -13.85 8.71
C MET A 306 -5.84 -13.94 7.35
N VAL A 307 -5.55 -12.82 6.71
CA VAL A 307 -4.67 -12.77 5.53
C VAL A 307 -3.62 -11.70 5.80
N VAL A 308 -2.37 -12.12 5.87
CA VAL A 308 -1.24 -11.21 6.00
C VAL A 308 -0.28 -11.41 4.85
N MET A 309 -0.06 -10.35 4.09
CA MET A 309 0.98 -10.24 3.08
C MET A 309 2.12 -9.44 3.68
N GLU A 310 3.31 -10.02 3.74
CA GLU A 310 4.51 -9.30 4.20
C GLU A 310 5.66 -9.49 3.21
N SER A 311 6.46 -8.44 3.03
CA SER A 311 7.65 -8.50 2.20
C SER A 311 8.58 -7.34 2.50
N THR A 312 9.88 -7.51 2.25
CA THR A 312 10.67 -6.33 1.88
C THR A 312 10.30 -5.89 0.47
N ALA A 313 10.52 -4.63 0.13
CA ALA A 313 10.29 -4.18 -1.23
C ALA A 313 11.24 -4.85 -2.22
N ASN A 314 10.81 -4.89 -3.49
CA ASN A 314 11.58 -5.40 -4.62
C ASN A 314 11.24 -4.58 -5.87
N GLY A 315 11.51 -3.27 -5.79
CA GLY A 315 11.20 -2.31 -6.86
C GLY A 315 9.70 -2.03 -7.05
N THR A 316 9.43 -1.01 -7.86
CA THR A 316 8.09 -0.56 -8.26
C THR A 316 7.45 -1.53 -9.24
N GLY A 317 6.12 -1.61 -9.20
CA GLY A 317 5.34 -2.31 -10.21
C GLY A 317 5.11 -3.81 -9.95
N SER A 318 5.78 -4.40 -8.96
CA SER A 318 5.43 -5.75 -8.50
C SER A 318 3.99 -5.82 -7.98
N TYR A 319 3.39 -7.02 -7.97
CA TYR A 319 2.07 -7.26 -7.36
C TYR A 319 1.99 -6.68 -5.93
N PHE A 320 3.04 -6.90 -5.14
CA PHE A 320 3.10 -6.41 -3.77
C PHE A 320 3.09 -4.88 -3.70
N HIS A 321 3.81 -4.20 -4.59
CA HIS A 321 3.76 -2.73 -4.70
C HIS A 321 2.35 -2.24 -5.03
N GLN A 322 1.73 -2.83 -6.05
CA GLN A 322 0.37 -2.47 -6.47
C GLN A 322 -0.66 -2.67 -5.34
N GLU A 323 -0.58 -3.79 -4.63
CA GLU A 323 -1.47 -4.05 -3.50
C GLU A 323 -1.20 -3.12 -2.31
N CYS A 324 0.06 -2.70 -2.08
CA CYS A 324 0.39 -1.66 -1.09
C CYS A 324 -0.26 -0.33 -1.46
N GLU A 325 -0.15 0.10 -2.72
CA GLU A 325 -0.74 1.35 -3.21
C GLU A 325 -2.28 1.32 -3.13
N ARG A 326 -2.90 0.20 -3.52
CA ARG A 326 -4.35 -0.02 -3.33
C ARG A 326 -4.76 0.06 -1.87
N ALA A 327 -4.00 -0.55 -0.96
CA ALA A 327 -4.27 -0.49 0.48
C ALA A 327 -4.11 0.94 1.05
N LYS A 328 -3.13 1.72 0.58
CA LYS A 328 -2.95 3.14 0.94
C LYS A 328 -4.12 4.01 0.46
N ARG A 329 -4.70 3.71 -0.70
CA ARG A 329 -5.88 4.37 -1.26
C ARG A 329 -7.22 3.83 -0.73
N HIS A 330 -7.19 2.85 0.20
CA HIS A 330 -8.39 2.18 0.73
C HIS A 330 -9.21 1.41 -0.33
N GLU A 331 -8.57 0.95 -1.41
CA GLU A 331 -9.12 0.13 -2.50
C GLU A 331 -8.83 -1.38 -2.33
N SER A 332 -8.07 -1.74 -1.29
CA SER A 332 -7.80 -3.13 -0.89
C SER A 332 -8.57 -3.49 0.38
N ASP A 333 -8.87 -4.77 0.57
CA ASP A 333 -9.40 -5.30 1.84
C ASP A 333 -8.38 -5.27 2.98
N LYS A 334 -7.10 -5.03 2.66
CA LYS A 334 -5.98 -5.01 3.62
C LYS A 334 -5.70 -3.61 4.12
N GLN A 335 -5.40 -3.53 5.41
CA GLN A 335 -4.81 -2.34 5.99
C GLN A 335 -3.31 -2.30 5.66
N PHE A 336 -2.82 -1.16 5.15
CA PHE A 336 -1.40 -0.95 4.90
C PHE A 336 -0.63 -0.66 6.20
N ALA A 337 0.53 -1.30 6.35
CA ALA A 337 1.51 -1.01 7.38
C ALA A 337 2.92 -0.95 6.79
N PHE A 338 3.69 0.05 7.21
CA PHE A 338 5.11 0.15 6.91
C PHE A 338 5.94 0.12 8.19
N VAL A 339 7.00 -0.68 8.23
CA VAL A 339 8.00 -0.71 9.32
C VAL A 339 9.35 -0.18 8.79
N PRO A 340 9.71 1.08 9.09
CA PRO A 340 10.99 1.66 8.73
C PRO A 340 12.13 1.03 9.54
N TRP A 341 13.36 1.14 9.01
CA TRP A 341 14.54 0.57 9.68
C TRP A 341 14.79 1.20 11.06
N PHE A 342 14.59 2.51 11.23
CA PHE A 342 14.91 3.22 12.48
C PHE A 342 13.95 2.90 13.64
N GLU A 343 12.83 2.21 13.39
CA GLU A 343 11.98 1.66 14.46
C GLU A 343 12.60 0.41 15.12
N ILE A 344 13.56 -0.24 14.45
CA ILE A 344 14.16 -1.50 14.87
C ILE A 344 15.32 -1.20 15.81
N GLU A 345 15.24 -1.66 17.05
CA GLU A 345 16.14 -1.24 18.14
C GLU A 345 17.61 -1.58 17.90
N MET A 346 17.90 -2.58 17.05
CA MET A 346 19.28 -2.97 16.73
C MET A 346 19.99 -1.98 15.79
N TYR A 347 19.26 -1.08 15.13
CA TYR A 347 19.82 -0.12 14.16
C TYR A 347 20.06 1.25 14.79
N ALA A 348 20.78 1.24 15.92
CA ALA A 348 21.24 2.43 16.62
C ALA A 348 22.63 2.17 17.22
N ILE A 349 23.50 3.17 17.22
CA ILE A 349 24.81 3.12 17.89
C ILE A 349 24.94 4.26 18.91
N PRO A 350 25.73 4.07 19.98
CA PRO A 350 26.04 5.16 20.90
C PRO A 350 26.68 6.35 20.17
N VAL A 351 26.34 7.56 20.62
CA VAL A 351 26.93 8.82 20.13
C VAL A 351 27.63 9.50 21.30
N ASP A 352 28.93 9.75 21.14
CA ASP A 352 29.76 10.39 22.17
C ASP A 352 29.62 11.92 22.18
N ASP A 353 29.50 12.54 21.00
CA ASP A 353 29.36 13.99 20.82
C ASP A 353 28.16 14.31 19.93
N TYR A 354 27.02 14.58 20.56
CA TYR A 354 25.78 14.89 19.86
C TYR A 354 25.81 16.24 19.15
N GLU A 355 26.49 17.24 19.70
CA GLU A 355 26.52 18.59 19.12
C GLU A 355 27.30 18.58 17.78
N SER A 356 28.43 17.88 17.75
CA SER A 356 29.20 17.67 16.52
C SER A 356 28.41 16.88 15.45
N LEU A 357 27.64 15.86 15.87
CA LEU A 357 26.77 15.13 14.96
C LEU A 357 25.69 16.06 14.36
N ILE A 358 24.98 16.82 15.21
CA ILE A 358 23.92 17.75 14.78
C ILE A 358 24.46 18.80 13.82
N ALA A 359 25.64 19.35 14.09
CA ALA A 359 26.31 20.35 13.26
C ALA A 359 26.66 19.83 11.85
N THR A 360 26.86 18.52 11.70
CA THR A 360 27.27 17.87 10.45
C THR A 360 26.15 17.10 9.76
N LEU A 361 24.89 17.23 10.19
CA LEU A 361 23.77 16.56 9.53
C LEU A 361 23.53 17.13 8.13
N THR A 362 23.49 16.24 7.15
CA THR A 362 23.04 16.50 5.78
C THR A 362 21.51 16.68 5.74
N ASP A 363 20.99 17.26 4.66
CA ASP A 363 19.54 17.46 4.49
C ASP A 363 18.75 16.13 4.56
N TYR A 364 19.32 15.06 3.99
CA TYR A 364 18.72 13.73 4.08
C TYR A 364 18.67 13.22 5.54
N GLU A 365 19.71 13.43 6.33
CA GLU A 365 19.71 13.00 7.74
C GLU A 365 18.77 13.85 8.61
N ARG A 366 18.60 15.14 8.29
CA ARG A 366 17.57 16.00 8.89
C ARG A 366 16.17 15.49 8.54
N MET A 367 15.97 15.02 7.32
CA MET A 367 14.73 14.37 6.91
C MET A 367 14.50 13.05 7.69
N LEU A 368 15.53 12.20 7.89
CA LEU A 368 15.42 11.02 8.75
C LEU A 368 14.96 11.36 10.17
N TRP A 369 15.50 12.45 10.74
CA TRP A 369 15.06 12.96 12.03
C TRP A 369 13.57 13.35 12.01
N SER A 370 13.13 14.10 10.98
CA SER A 370 11.72 14.49 10.85
C SER A 370 10.77 13.29 10.74
N ARG A 371 11.26 12.16 10.21
CA ARG A 371 10.50 10.89 10.11
C ARG A 371 10.49 10.06 11.40
N GLY A 372 11.24 10.48 12.43
CA GLY A 372 11.22 9.86 13.75
C GLY A 372 12.51 9.12 14.14
N ALA A 373 13.56 9.13 13.32
CA ALA A 373 14.84 8.55 13.70
C ALA A 373 15.47 9.32 14.88
N THR A 374 16.14 8.61 15.80
CA THR A 374 16.98 9.24 16.82
C THR A 374 18.36 9.60 16.25
N LEU A 375 19.12 10.43 16.96
CA LEU A 375 20.49 10.74 16.56
C LEU A 375 21.39 9.49 16.57
N GLU A 376 21.15 8.55 17.48
CA GLU A 376 21.81 7.24 17.53
C GLU A 376 21.49 6.36 16.31
N ALA A 377 20.24 6.39 15.84
CA ALA A 377 19.84 5.70 14.62
C ALA A 377 20.50 6.37 13.39
N ILE A 378 20.49 7.69 13.31
CA ILE A 378 21.15 8.45 12.22
C ILE A 378 22.65 8.17 12.20
N ALA A 379 23.31 8.13 13.36
CA ALA A 379 24.72 7.76 13.46
C ALA A 379 24.98 6.34 12.91
N TRP A 380 24.11 5.38 13.26
CA TRP A 380 24.16 4.03 12.70
C TRP A 380 24.00 4.06 11.17
N TYR A 381 23.04 4.82 10.65
CA TYR A 381 22.81 4.94 9.21
C TYR A 381 24.03 5.49 8.49
N ARG A 382 24.65 6.56 9.02
CA ARG A 382 25.87 7.16 8.48
C ARG A 382 27.03 6.17 8.43
N GLN A 383 27.17 5.33 9.45
CA GLN A 383 28.18 4.27 9.47
C GLN A 383 27.85 3.16 8.47
N LYS A 384 26.62 2.66 8.47
CA LYS A 384 26.16 1.56 7.61
C LYS A 384 26.19 1.92 6.13
N ARG A 385 25.88 3.18 5.79
CA ARG A 385 25.92 3.73 4.43
C ARG A 385 27.29 3.55 3.77
N LYS A 386 28.39 3.49 4.52
CA LYS A 386 29.75 3.29 3.99
C LYS A 386 29.95 1.92 3.33
N GLU A 387 29.10 0.93 3.64
CA GLU A 387 29.14 -0.39 3.00
C GLU A 387 28.58 -0.39 1.58
N TYR A 388 27.81 0.63 1.21
CA TYR A 388 27.11 0.71 -0.07
C TYR A 388 27.82 1.68 -1.01
N ALA A 389 27.84 1.38 -2.31
CA ALA A 389 28.35 2.33 -3.31
C ALA A 389 27.34 3.48 -3.51
N ARG A 390 26.07 3.13 -3.80
CA ARG A 390 24.99 4.10 -4.05
C ARG A 390 24.09 4.23 -2.82
N HIS A 391 23.54 5.42 -2.61
CA HIS A 391 22.63 5.67 -1.49
C HIS A 391 21.29 4.96 -1.69
N THR A 392 20.84 4.86 -2.94
CA THR A 392 19.65 4.09 -3.34
C THR A 392 19.71 2.63 -2.90
N ASP A 393 20.88 2.00 -2.92
CA ASP A 393 21.03 0.61 -2.49
C ASP A 393 20.85 0.48 -0.97
N MET A 394 21.35 1.46 -0.20
CA MET A 394 21.10 1.56 1.23
C MET A 394 19.61 1.80 1.53
N MET A 395 18.95 2.68 0.77
CA MET A 395 17.51 2.97 0.91
C MET A 395 16.65 1.74 0.62
N ALA A 396 16.96 0.96 -0.42
CA ALA A 396 16.21 -0.26 -0.74
C ALA A 396 16.33 -1.33 0.36
N GLU A 397 17.50 -1.42 0.98
CA GLU A 397 17.80 -2.38 2.05
C GLU A 397 17.25 -1.95 3.42
N TYR A 398 17.37 -0.66 3.72
CA TYR A 398 16.96 -0.01 4.96
C TYR A 398 16.09 1.21 4.63
N PRO A 399 14.84 1.00 4.19
CA PRO A 399 13.97 2.09 3.77
C PRO A 399 13.41 2.86 4.96
N SER A 400 13.41 4.18 4.83
CA SER A 400 12.92 5.11 5.85
C SER A 400 11.47 5.50 5.62
N ASP A 401 10.97 5.31 4.40
CA ASP A 401 9.56 5.36 4.01
C ASP A 401 9.27 4.29 2.93
N ASP A 402 8.01 4.18 2.54
CA ASP A 402 7.56 3.23 1.52
C ASP A 402 8.07 3.61 0.11
N ILE A 403 8.24 4.91 -0.17
CA ILE A 403 8.79 5.40 -1.45
C ILE A 403 10.23 4.92 -1.64
N GLU A 404 11.09 5.12 -0.63
CA GLU A 404 12.46 4.63 -0.59
C GLU A 404 12.53 3.11 -0.72
N ALA A 405 11.59 2.39 -0.09
CA ALA A 405 11.55 0.94 -0.16
C ALA A 405 11.40 0.46 -1.61
N PHE A 406 10.47 1.05 -2.35
CA PHE A 406 10.21 0.67 -3.73
C PHE A 406 11.11 1.36 -4.75
N CYS A 407 12.11 2.15 -4.34
CA CYS A 407 13.10 2.74 -5.23
C CYS A 407 13.72 1.65 -6.12
N TYR A 408 13.42 1.77 -7.41
CA TYR A 408 13.71 0.79 -8.45
C TYR A 408 15.14 0.95 -8.98
N SER A 409 15.76 -0.16 -9.38
CA SER A 409 17.14 -0.20 -9.90
C SER A 409 17.28 0.15 -11.40
N GLY A 410 16.17 0.34 -12.13
CA GLY A 410 16.20 0.78 -13.53
C GLY A 410 16.08 2.29 -13.68
N GLU A 411 16.22 2.76 -14.92
CA GLU A 411 16.33 4.18 -15.26
C GLU A 411 14.93 4.82 -15.33
N ARG A 412 14.38 5.20 -14.16
CA ARG A 412 13.13 5.97 -14.09
C ARG A 412 13.25 7.27 -14.88
N VAL A 413 12.19 7.60 -15.61
CA VAL A 413 12.17 8.80 -16.44
C VAL A 413 11.91 10.05 -15.62
N PHE A 414 11.06 9.95 -14.60
CA PHE A 414 10.63 11.05 -13.74
C PHE A 414 11.21 10.92 -12.32
N ASP A 415 11.52 12.07 -11.71
CA ASP A 415 12.05 12.12 -10.34
C ASP A 415 10.94 11.79 -9.33
N PRO A 416 11.08 10.76 -8.48
CA PRO A 416 10.05 10.35 -7.53
C PRO A 416 9.66 11.46 -6.54
N THR A 417 10.58 12.35 -6.19
CA THR A 417 10.31 13.46 -5.27
C THR A 417 9.39 14.51 -5.90
N LEU A 418 9.54 14.74 -7.21
CA LEU A 418 8.67 15.63 -7.97
C LEU A 418 7.30 15.00 -8.21
N VAL A 419 7.24 13.69 -8.48
CA VAL A 419 5.98 12.94 -8.60
C VAL A 419 5.21 12.95 -7.27
N GLU A 420 5.88 12.79 -6.13
CA GLU A 420 5.21 12.88 -4.83
C GLU A 420 4.72 14.30 -4.52
N LYS A 421 5.44 15.35 -4.98
CA LYS A 421 4.95 16.73 -4.90
C LYS A 421 3.68 16.92 -5.73
N LEU A 422 3.65 16.36 -6.94
CA LEU A 422 2.47 16.36 -7.81
C LEU A 422 1.29 15.62 -7.16
N ARG A 423 1.54 14.45 -6.57
CA ARG A 423 0.53 13.60 -5.91
C ARG A 423 -0.24 14.33 -4.79
N ARG A 424 0.33 15.38 -4.20
CA ARG A 424 -0.36 16.22 -3.20
C ARG A 424 -1.55 17.00 -3.78
N GLY A 425 -1.61 17.19 -5.11
CA GLY A 425 -2.76 17.75 -5.81
C GLY A 425 -3.89 16.74 -6.04
N CYS A 426 -3.65 15.44 -5.83
CA CYS A 426 -4.64 14.40 -6.08
C CYS A 426 -5.79 14.44 -5.09
N CYS A 427 -7.02 14.35 -5.61
CA CYS A 427 -8.23 14.42 -4.81
C CYS A 427 -9.36 13.58 -5.44
N ALA A 428 -10.38 13.28 -4.65
CA ALA A 428 -11.55 12.56 -5.15
C ALA A 428 -12.31 13.45 -6.16
N PRO A 429 -12.78 12.89 -7.29
CA PRO A 429 -13.54 13.65 -8.28
C PRO A 429 -14.89 14.10 -7.70
N ARG A 430 -15.39 15.24 -8.18
CA ARG A 430 -16.72 15.77 -7.84
C ARG A 430 -17.84 14.98 -8.50
N PHE A 431 -17.54 14.37 -9.65
CA PHE A 431 -18.49 13.54 -10.39
C PHE A 431 -17.78 12.30 -10.97
N VAL A 432 -18.48 11.17 -10.90
CA VAL A 432 -18.08 9.91 -11.52
C VAL A 432 -19.27 9.38 -12.33
N GLY A 433 -19.04 9.09 -13.60
CA GLY A 433 -20.12 8.68 -14.48
C GLY A 433 -19.68 8.47 -15.92
N ASP A 434 -20.52 8.91 -16.85
CA ASP A 434 -20.23 9.01 -18.28
C ASP A 434 -20.84 10.31 -18.84
N ILE A 435 -20.62 10.57 -20.12
CA ILE A 435 -21.17 11.73 -20.86
C ILE A 435 -21.80 11.26 -22.16
N HIS A 436 -22.91 11.89 -22.56
CA HIS A 436 -23.53 11.63 -23.85
C HIS A 436 -24.19 12.89 -24.42
N GLY A 437 -24.21 13.01 -25.75
CA GLY A 437 -25.13 13.91 -26.46
C GLY A 437 -26.50 13.28 -26.65
N ARG A 438 -27.34 13.89 -27.50
CA ARG A 438 -28.63 13.30 -27.89
C ARG A 438 -28.48 12.01 -28.70
N GLU A 439 -27.45 11.95 -29.54
CA GLU A 439 -27.09 10.79 -30.36
C GLU A 439 -25.63 10.38 -30.11
N LEU A 440 -25.25 9.20 -30.61
CA LEU A 440 -23.87 8.69 -30.46
C LEU A 440 -22.89 9.33 -31.46
N THR A 441 -23.34 9.67 -32.67
CA THR A 441 -22.52 10.22 -33.75
C THR A 441 -23.27 11.29 -34.55
N GLY A 442 -22.56 12.11 -35.31
CA GLY A 442 -23.14 13.17 -36.14
C GLY A 442 -23.40 14.49 -35.39
N HIS A 443 -24.21 15.37 -35.98
CA HIS A 443 -24.46 16.71 -35.45
C HIS A 443 -25.07 16.68 -34.03
N ASP A 444 -26.10 15.84 -33.85
CA ASP A 444 -26.83 15.74 -32.58
C ASP A 444 -26.02 15.07 -31.46
N ALA A 445 -24.87 14.47 -31.78
CA ALA A 445 -23.94 13.98 -30.78
C ALA A 445 -23.27 15.10 -29.99
N LEU A 446 -23.23 16.33 -30.53
CA LEU A 446 -22.65 17.51 -29.88
C LEU A 446 -23.71 18.47 -29.31
N GLU A 447 -24.99 18.10 -29.39
CA GLU A 447 -26.10 18.85 -28.81
C GLU A 447 -26.65 18.19 -27.55
N GLY A 448 -27.16 19.01 -26.62
CA GLY A 448 -27.84 18.53 -25.41
C GLY A 448 -26.97 17.61 -24.57
N ILE A 449 -25.70 17.98 -24.40
CA ILE A 449 -24.71 17.14 -23.71
C ILE A 449 -25.02 17.07 -22.23
N GLU A 450 -25.20 15.86 -21.72
CA GLU A 450 -25.57 15.58 -20.35
C GLU A 450 -24.56 14.64 -19.68
N LEU A 451 -24.34 14.87 -18.38
CA LEU A 451 -23.54 14.01 -17.52
C LEU A 451 -24.45 12.94 -16.89
N GLU A 452 -24.12 11.67 -17.11
CA GLU A 452 -24.87 10.54 -16.57
C GLU A 452 -24.14 9.97 -15.35
N VAL A 453 -24.73 10.10 -14.16
CA VAL A 453 -24.13 9.55 -12.93
C VAL A 453 -24.07 8.02 -13.02
N ARG A 454 -22.86 7.47 -13.01
CA ARG A 454 -22.61 6.02 -12.95
C ARG A 454 -21.51 5.76 -11.93
N PRO A 455 -21.82 5.20 -10.74
CA PRO A 455 -20.80 4.85 -9.76
C PRO A 455 -19.75 3.92 -10.37
N GLY A 456 -18.48 4.32 -10.33
CA GLY A 456 -17.38 3.58 -10.98
C GLY A 456 -17.34 3.70 -12.51
N GLY A 457 -18.05 4.67 -13.09
CA GLY A 457 -18.04 4.96 -14.52
C GLY A 457 -16.69 5.49 -15.04
N PRO A 458 -16.49 5.48 -16.37
CA PRO A 458 -15.22 5.82 -17.01
C PRO A 458 -14.85 7.31 -16.95
N LEU A 459 -15.83 8.20 -16.73
CA LEU A 459 -15.61 9.64 -16.63
C LEU A 459 -15.46 10.08 -15.18
N GLN A 460 -14.37 10.80 -14.91
CA GLN A 460 -14.12 11.52 -13.67
C GLN A 460 -14.02 13.01 -13.98
N VAL A 461 -14.74 13.83 -13.21
CA VAL A 461 -14.69 15.30 -13.31
C VAL A 461 -14.30 15.86 -11.94
N TRP A 462 -13.19 16.60 -11.90
CA TRP A 462 -12.70 17.31 -10.72
C TRP A 462 -13.19 18.77 -10.70
N GLU A 463 -13.22 19.42 -11.86
CA GLU A 463 -13.82 20.75 -12.01
C GLU A 463 -14.75 20.81 -13.23
N TYR A 464 -15.92 21.40 -13.03
CA TYR A 464 -16.89 21.65 -14.10
C TYR A 464 -16.38 22.77 -15.03
N PRO A 465 -16.83 22.79 -16.30
CA PRO A 465 -16.49 23.90 -17.19
C PRO A 465 -16.97 25.24 -16.59
N ALA A 466 -16.19 26.29 -16.81
CA ALA A 466 -16.54 27.62 -16.33
C ALA A 466 -17.88 28.08 -16.90
N GLU A 467 -18.68 28.78 -16.09
CA GLU A 467 -19.98 29.30 -16.52
C GLU A 467 -19.85 30.36 -17.62
N LYS A 468 -18.74 31.11 -17.63
CA LYS A 468 -18.49 32.18 -18.59
C LYS A 468 -17.45 31.78 -19.62
N HIS A 469 -17.73 32.10 -20.88
CA HIS A 469 -16.82 31.92 -22.00
C HIS A 469 -16.14 33.25 -22.34
N GLU A 470 -15.13 33.62 -21.53
CA GLU A 470 -14.38 34.88 -21.68
C GLU A 470 -12.97 34.68 -22.23
N ILE A 471 -12.50 33.43 -22.33
CA ILE A 471 -11.13 33.08 -22.71
C ILE A 471 -11.16 32.14 -23.91
N ARG A 472 -10.46 32.56 -24.96
CA ARG A 472 -10.24 31.78 -26.16
C ARG A 472 -9.22 30.70 -25.85
N ASP A 473 -9.51 29.48 -26.32
CA ASP A 473 -8.64 28.32 -26.19
C ASP A 473 -8.32 27.99 -24.71
N ARG A 474 -9.23 28.28 -23.78
CA ARG A 474 -9.05 27.97 -22.35
C ARG A 474 -8.82 26.47 -22.11
N TYR A 475 -9.68 25.64 -22.70
CA TYR A 475 -9.64 24.21 -22.50
C TYR A 475 -8.91 23.49 -23.63
N LEU A 476 -8.19 22.44 -23.28
CA LEU A 476 -7.49 21.54 -24.18
C LEU A 476 -7.94 20.10 -23.88
N ALA A 477 -8.42 19.39 -24.89
CA ALA A 477 -8.82 17.99 -24.80
C ALA A 477 -7.79 17.12 -25.54
N VAL A 478 -7.12 16.22 -24.83
CA VAL A 478 -6.09 15.34 -25.38
C VAL A 478 -6.56 13.89 -25.32
N VAL A 479 -6.44 13.18 -26.43
CA VAL A 479 -6.89 11.80 -26.58
C VAL A 479 -5.72 10.91 -26.93
N ASP A 480 -5.54 9.85 -26.14
CA ASP A 480 -4.68 8.71 -26.46
C ASP A 480 -5.55 7.47 -26.75
N ILE A 481 -5.27 6.82 -27.87
CA ILE A 481 -6.12 5.74 -28.41
C ILE A 481 -5.49 4.39 -28.06
N GLY A 482 -6.02 3.77 -27.00
CA GLY A 482 -5.76 2.38 -26.65
C GLY A 482 -6.51 1.34 -27.52
N GLY A 483 -6.46 0.08 -27.08
CA GLY A 483 -7.09 -1.04 -27.77
C GLY A 483 -8.47 -1.42 -27.21
N ARG A 484 -9.16 -2.33 -27.92
CA ARG A 484 -10.58 -2.68 -27.66
C ARG A 484 -10.80 -3.79 -26.64
N SER A 485 -9.76 -4.54 -26.27
CA SER A 485 -9.87 -5.68 -25.35
C SER A 485 -9.43 -5.32 -23.94
N ASP A 486 -9.96 -6.02 -22.93
CA ASP A 486 -9.58 -5.86 -21.50
C ASP A 486 -8.07 -6.01 -21.21
N ALA A 487 -7.33 -6.66 -22.12
CA ALA A 487 -5.87 -6.85 -22.01
C ALA A 487 -5.07 -5.84 -22.84
N ALA A 488 -5.73 -4.95 -23.57
CA ALA A 488 -5.10 -3.90 -24.36
C ALA A 488 -4.94 -2.63 -23.53
N ASP A 489 -4.24 -1.66 -24.09
CA ASP A 489 -4.09 -0.33 -23.50
C ASP A 489 -5.42 0.41 -23.46
N TYR A 490 -5.57 1.32 -22.49
CA TYR A 490 -6.82 2.06 -22.29
C TYR A 490 -6.88 3.24 -23.25
N SER A 491 -8.08 3.57 -23.71
CA SER A 491 -8.31 4.87 -24.33
C SER A 491 -8.50 5.92 -23.24
N VAL A 492 -7.83 7.06 -23.36
CA VAL A 492 -7.86 8.15 -22.37
C VAL A 492 -8.20 9.47 -23.07
N ILE A 493 -9.13 10.23 -22.49
CA ILE A 493 -9.43 11.61 -22.88
C ILE A 493 -9.17 12.49 -21.66
N ALA A 494 -8.19 13.39 -21.71
CA ALA A 494 -7.84 14.30 -20.62
C ALA A 494 -8.20 15.74 -20.99
N ILE A 495 -8.85 16.46 -20.07
CA ILE A 495 -9.20 17.88 -20.23
C ILE A 495 -8.32 18.73 -19.33
N PHE A 496 -7.62 19.69 -19.93
CA PHE A 496 -6.81 20.70 -19.25
C PHE A 496 -7.54 22.04 -19.22
N ASP A 497 -7.60 22.68 -18.07
CA ASP A 497 -7.90 24.09 -17.91
C ASP A 497 -6.59 24.90 -17.88
N ARG A 498 -6.45 25.83 -18.83
CA ARG A 498 -5.28 26.69 -18.97
C ARG A 498 -5.46 28.09 -18.39
N TYR A 499 -6.56 28.36 -17.68
CA TYR A 499 -6.88 29.70 -17.15
C TYR A 499 -5.69 30.37 -16.46
N TRP A 500 -5.07 29.68 -15.50
CA TRP A 500 -4.00 30.25 -14.67
C TRP A 500 -2.71 30.53 -15.45
N MET A 501 -2.53 29.93 -16.64
CA MET A 501 -1.38 30.23 -17.50
C MET A 501 -1.36 31.67 -18.00
N LEU A 502 -2.52 32.36 -18.02
CA LEU A 502 -2.61 33.79 -18.32
C LEU A 502 -1.81 34.66 -17.32
N GLU A 503 -1.67 34.18 -16.09
CA GLU A 503 -0.98 34.87 -14.99
C GLU A 503 0.36 34.18 -14.63
N GLY A 504 0.85 33.29 -15.49
CA GLY A 504 2.06 32.49 -15.25
C GLY A 504 1.88 31.34 -14.26
N GLY A 505 0.63 30.99 -13.93
CA GLY A 505 0.26 29.81 -13.16
C GLY A 505 0.19 28.53 -13.99
N PRO A 506 -0.10 27.38 -13.34
CA PRO A 506 -0.06 26.06 -13.98
C PRO A 506 -1.31 25.75 -14.82
N ALA A 507 -1.19 24.81 -15.76
CA ALA A 507 -2.34 24.12 -16.34
C ALA A 507 -2.92 23.10 -15.34
N GLU A 508 -4.21 22.83 -15.38
CA GLU A 508 -4.88 21.93 -14.42
C GLU A 508 -5.67 20.85 -15.15
N VAL A 509 -5.48 19.57 -14.80
CA VAL A 509 -6.30 18.48 -15.35
C VAL A 509 -7.64 18.45 -14.63
N VAL A 510 -8.72 18.85 -15.31
CA VAL A 510 -10.04 19.06 -14.70
C VAL A 510 -11.03 17.94 -14.96
N ALA A 511 -10.80 17.10 -15.96
CA ALA A 511 -11.60 15.90 -16.23
C ALA A 511 -10.80 14.84 -16.99
N GLN A 512 -11.20 13.58 -16.83
CA GLN A 512 -10.64 12.44 -17.53
C GLN A 512 -11.72 11.40 -17.82
N TRP A 513 -11.78 10.95 -19.07
CA TRP A 513 -12.45 9.69 -19.44
C TRP A 513 -11.41 8.61 -19.65
N ARG A 514 -11.59 7.41 -19.09
CA ARG A 514 -10.70 6.25 -19.29
C ARG A 514 -11.49 4.96 -19.42
N GLY A 515 -11.30 4.22 -20.50
CA GLY A 515 -12.00 2.97 -20.75
C GLY A 515 -11.62 2.29 -22.07
N HIS A 516 -12.29 1.17 -22.35
CA HIS A 516 -12.23 0.50 -23.66
C HIS A 516 -13.51 0.82 -24.44
N ILE A 517 -13.35 1.30 -25.66
CA ILE A 517 -14.45 1.62 -26.56
C ILE A 517 -13.94 1.51 -28.01
N ASP A 518 -14.85 1.29 -28.97
CA ASP A 518 -14.49 1.35 -30.39
C ASP A 518 -13.96 2.74 -30.76
N HIS A 519 -12.94 2.77 -31.63
CA HIS A 519 -12.18 4.00 -31.94
C HIS A 519 -13.05 5.10 -32.55
N ASP A 520 -14.07 4.73 -33.33
CA ASP A 520 -15.02 5.68 -33.92
C ASP A 520 -15.88 6.35 -32.84
N LEU A 521 -16.41 5.56 -31.91
CA LEU A 521 -17.18 6.06 -30.76
C LEU A 521 -16.30 6.86 -29.79
N LEU A 522 -15.02 6.50 -29.63
CA LEU A 522 -14.05 7.27 -28.83
C LEU A 522 -13.90 8.70 -29.37
N ALA A 523 -13.77 8.85 -30.68
CA ALA A 523 -13.60 10.17 -31.31
C ALA A 523 -14.83 11.07 -31.06
N TRP A 524 -16.04 10.52 -31.16
CA TRP A 524 -17.28 11.23 -30.82
C TRP A 524 -17.40 11.51 -29.33
N LYS A 525 -16.99 10.58 -28.46
CA LYS A 525 -16.94 10.78 -27.00
C LYS A 525 -15.99 11.92 -26.62
N ALA A 526 -14.82 11.97 -27.27
CA ALA A 526 -13.86 13.04 -27.07
C ALA A 526 -14.40 14.39 -27.55
N ALA A 527 -15.08 14.43 -28.70
CA ALA A 527 -15.73 15.63 -29.18
C ALA A 527 -16.90 16.09 -28.28
N GLN A 528 -17.69 15.15 -27.72
CA GLN A 528 -18.70 15.44 -26.70
C GLN A 528 -18.09 16.13 -25.48
N LEU A 529 -17.02 15.55 -24.93
CA LEU A 529 -16.35 16.12 -23.77
C LEU A 529 -15.69 17.48 -24.09
N ALA A 530 -15.07 17.60 -25.26
CA ALA A 530 -14.47 18.86 -25.71
C ALA A 530 -15.53 19.96 -25.94
N ALA A 531 -16.68 19.62 -26.52
CA ALA A 531 -17.81 20.52 -26.68
C ALA A 531 -18.40 20.97 -25.34
N TYR A 532 -18.54 20.04 -24.38
CA TYR A 532 -18.97 20.34 -23.01
C TYR A 532 -18.02 21.32 -22.30
N TYR A 533 -16.71 21.20 -22.53
CA TYR A 533 -15.69 22.13 -22.04
C TYR A 533 -15.45 23.32 -22.99
N GLN A 534 -16.54 24.05 -23.30
CA GLN A 534 -16.51 25.28 -24.08
C GLN A 534 -15.80 25.16 -25.45
N ASN A 535 -16.06 24.07 -26.17
CA ASN A 535 -15.45 23.80 -27.48
C ASN A 535 -13.91 23.79 -27.42
N ALA A 536 -13.36 23.02 -26.47
CA ALA A 536 -11.93 22.85 -26.22
C ALA A 536 -11.13 22.47 -27.49
N LEU A 537 -9.85 22.84 -27.55
CA LEU A 537 -8.99 22.36 -28.64
C LEU A 537 -8.85 20.83 -28.52
N LEU A 538 -9.33 20.08 -29.52
CA LEU A 538 -9.34 18.61 -29.50
C LEU A 538 -8.11 18.06 -30.23
N VAL A 539 -7.28 17.33 -29.50
CA VAL A 539 -6.02 16.74 -29.95
C VAL A 539 -6.13 15.23 -29.85
N ILE A 540 -6.16 14.53 -30.98
CA ILE A 540 -6.27 13.06 -31.02
C ILE A 540 -4.95 12.47 -31.52
N GLU A 541 -4.34 11.56 -30.75
CA GLU A 541 -3.16 10.80 -31.18
C GLU A 541 -3.49 9.94 -32.41
N SER A 542 -2.67 10.04 -33.47
CA SER A 542 -2.98 9.46 -34.78
C SER A 542 -2.21 8.17 -35.11
N ASN A 543 -1.32 7.66 -34.24
CA ASN A 543 -0.50 6.51 -34.61
C ASN A 543 -1.26 5.20 -34.58
N THR A 544 -2.10 4.97 -33.56
CA THR A 544 -2.89 3.73 -33.45
C THR A 544 -3.79 3.58 -34.67
N LEU A 545 -4.34 4.70 -35.14
CA LEU A 545 -5.12 4.81 -36.37
C LEU A 545 -4.27 4.60 -37.65
N GLU A 546 -3.00 5.01 -37.66
CA GLU A 546 -2.12 4.91 -38.83
C GLU A 546 -1.41 3.54 -38.97
N THR A 547 -1.34 2.71 -37.90
CA THR A 547 -0.53 1.47 -37.85
C THR A 547 -1.31 0.14 -37.88
N GLU A 548 -2.64 0.14 -37.67
CA GLU A 548 -3.47 -1.03 -37.96
C GLU A 548 -3.53 -1.25 -39.49
N HIS A 549 -2.74 -2.20 -39.99
CA HIS A 549 -2.57 -2.48 -41.42
C HIS A 549 -3.88 -2.89 -42.14
N ASP A 550 -3.98 -2.44 -43.39
CA ASP A 550 -5.04 -2.52 -44.42
C ASP A 550 -6.15 -1.45 -44.41
N ASP A 551 -6.30 -0.64 -43.35
CA ASP A 551 -7.42 0.32 -43.21
C ASP A 551 -6.98 1.80 -43.04
N SER A 552 -5.87 2.22 -43.67
CA SER A 552 -5.42 3.62 -43.66
C SER A 552 -6.47 4.61 -44.20
N GLU A 553 -7.43 4.13 -45.00
CA GLU A 553 -8.60 4.90 -45.44
C GLU A 553 -9.63 5.15 -44.32
N HIS A 554 -9.89 4.18 -43.44
CA HIS A 554 -10.88 4.29 -42.36
C HIS A 554 -10.46 5.28 -41.26
N SER A 555 -9.16 5.33 -40.95
CA SER A 555 -8.58 6.21 -39.94
C SER A 555 -8.54 7.68 -40.33
N ALA A 556 -8.12 7.98 -41.56
CA ALA A 556 -8.21 9.33 -42.12
C ALA A 556 -9.68 9.76 -42.27
N TYR A 557 -10.56 8.82 -42.63
CA TYR A 557 -12.00 9.06 -42.74
C TYR A 557 -12.64 9.42 -41.38
N LEU A 558 -12.20 8.83 -40.27
CA LEU A 558 -12.75 9.16 -38.95
C LEU A 558 -12.51 10.62 -38.56
N LEU A 559 -11.25 11.06 -38.60
CA LEU A 559 -10.90 12.44 -38.26
C LEU A 559 -11.41 13.45 -39.29
N ASP A 560 -11.43 13.11 -40.59
CA ASP A 560 -12.05 13.94 -41.62
C ASP A 560 -13.55 14.10 -41.37
N THR A 561 -14.24 13.00 -41.04
CA THR A 561 -15.67 13.04 -40.69
C THR A 561 -15.89 13.92 -39.48
N LEU A 562 -15.13 13.73 -38.40
CA LEU A 562 -15.26 14.53 -37.19
C LEU A 562 -15.01 16.02 -37.44
N SER A 563 -14.03 16.37 -38.29
CA SER A 563 -13.69 17.75 -38.64
C SER A 563 -14.82 18.52 -39.33
N ARG A 564 -15.83 17.82 -39.87
CA ARG A 564 -17.03 18.44 -40.46
C ARG A 564 -18.06 18.87 -39.42
N TYR A 565 -17.94 18.37 -38.19
CA TYR A 565 -18.88 18.64 -37.09
C TYR A 565 -18.21 19.37 -35.92
N TYR A 566 -16.90 19.22 -35.74
CA TYR A 566 -16.14 19.84 -34.65
C TYR A 566 -15.06 20.78 -35.20
N ASP A 567 -15.26 22.08 -35.05
CA ASP A 567 -14.41 23.11 -35.67
C ASP A 567 -13.03 23.24 -35.02
N ASN A 568 -12.89 22.92 -33.73
CA ASN A 568 -11.66 23.15 -32.96
C ASN A 568 -10.77 21.89 -32.86
N LEU A 569 -10.56 21.22 -33.98
CA LEU A 569 -9.73 20.01 -34.09
C LEU A 569 -8.27 20.35 -34.41
N TYR A 570 -7.32 19.65 -33.80
CA TYR A 570 -5.88 19.85 -34.03
C TYR A 570 -5.41 19.26 -35.37
N ALA A 571 -4.63 20.04 -36.14
CA ALA A 571 -4.04 19.62 -37.42
C ALA A 571 -2.52 19.88 -37.47
N ARG A 572 -1.77 18.93 -38.05
CA ARG A 572 -0.34 19.05 -38.34
C ARG A 572 -0.09 19.94 -39.56
N GLN A 573 1.04 20.66 -39.56
CA GLN A 573 1.51 21.36 -40.77
C GLN A 573 1.92 20.41 -41.89
N ALA A 574 1.66 20.81 -43.13
CA ALA A 574 2.21 20.15 -44.31
C ALA A 574 3.71 20.50 -44.46
N PRO A 575 4.55 19.60 -45.00
CA PRO A 575 5.95 19.89 -45.26
C PRO A 575 6.12 21.16 -46.13
N PRO A 576 7.21 21.92 -45.96
CA PRO A 576 7.47 23.17 -46.69
C PRO A 576 7.38 23.05 -48.22
N ASP A 577 7.57 21.85 -48.78
CA ASP A 577 7.59 21.57 -50.22
C ASP A 577 6.18 21.50 -50.87
N SER A 578 5.12 21.77 -50.11
CA SER A 578 3.71 21.65 -50.56
C SER A 578 3.14 22.94 -51.16
N ILE A 579 3.94 23.72 -51.89
CA ILE A 579 3.51 25.01 -52.45
C ILE A 579 2.67 24.77 -53.71
N GLY A 580 1.35 24.98 -53.61
CA GLY A 580 0.45 25.08 -54.77
C GLY A 580 -0.71 24.09 -54.83
N GLN A 581 -0.77 23.10 -53.96
CA GLN A 581 -1.97 22.29 -53.70
C GLN A 581 -2.54 22.73 -52.34
N ARG A 582 -3.86 22.88 -52.20
CA ARG A 582 -4.47 23.03 -50.86
C ARG A 582 -3.94 21.86 -50.01
N PRO A 583 -3.14 22.10 -48.96
CA PRO A 583 -2.64 20.99 -48.17
C PRO A 583 -3.87 20.29 -47.60
N SER A 584 -3.98 18.98 -47.81
CA SER A 584 -4.95 18.19 -47.07
C SER A 584 -4.59 18.34 -45.59
N SER A 585 -5.52 18.85 -44.78
CA SER A 585 -5.31 18.98 -43.33
C SER A 585 -4.97 17.60 -42.77
N ARG A 586 -3.76 17.44 -42.22
CA ARG A 586 -3.35 16.20 -41.55
C ARG A 586 -3.82 16.26 -40.10
N TRP A 587 -5.09 15.95 -39.90
CA TRP A 587 -5.70 15.92 -38.57
C TRP A 587 -4.96 14.97 -37.62
N GLY A 588 -4.96 15.31 -36.33
CA GLY A 588 -4.38 14.50 -35.25
C GLY A 588 -2.90 14.77 -34.96
N PHE A 589 -2.46 14.34 -33.78
CA PHE A 589 -1.10 14.46 -33.26
C PHE A 589 -0.31 13.18 -33.52
N HIS A 590 0.81 13.28 -34.24
CA HIS A 590 1.59 12.10 -34.63
C HIS A 590 2.81 11.90 -33.74
N MET A 591 2.83 10.78 -33.04
CA MET A 591 3.82 10.48 -32.00
C MET A 591 4.92 9.54 -32.52
N ASN A 592 5.93 10.08 -33.22
CA ASN A 592 7.10 9.28 -33.58
C ASN A 592 8.15 9.26 -32.44
N ARG A 593 9.26 8.53 -32.63
CA ARG A 593 10.34 8.43 -31.63
C ARG A 593 10.92 9.79 -31.21
N ALA A 594 11.01 10.75 -32.12
CA ALA A 594 11.51 12.10 -31.82
C ALA A 594 10.45 12.92 -31.06
N THR A 595 9.19 12.91 -31.52
CA THR A 595 8.08 13.56 -30.83
C THR A 595 7.90 13.02 -29.41
N LYS A 596 8.04 11.69 -29.21
CA LYS A 596 7.96 11.05 -27.89
C LYS A 596 9.01 11.59 -26.91
N VAL A 597 10.24 11.83 -27.38
CA VAL A 597 11.28 12.47 -26.54
C VAL A 597 10.87 13.89 -26.14
N LEU A 598 10.35 14.68 -27.09
CA LEU A 598 9.96 16.06 -26.84
C LEU A 598 8.81 16.19 -25.83
N VAL A 599 7.78 15.36 -25.94
CA VAL A 599 6.64 15.40 -25.00
C VAL A 599 7.06 14.94 -23.60
N ILE A 600 7.96 13.95 -23.49
CA ILE A 600 8.51 13.50 -22.21
C ILE A 600 9.37 14.59 -21.57
N ASP A 601 10.19 15.30 -22.35
CA ASP A 601 11.01 16.38 -21.83
C ASP A 601 10.16 17.58 -21.38
N ALA A 602 9.07 17.89 -22.10
CA ALA A 602 8.08 18.88 -21.66
C ALA A 602 7.43 18.46 -20.33
N GLN A 603 7.04 17.19 -20.17
CA GLN A 603 6.52 16.65 -18.92
C GLN A 603 7.52 16.77 -17.76
N ARG A 604 8.80 16.51 -18.01
CA ARG A 604 9.88 16.66 -17.02
C ARG A 604 10.07 18.12 -16.58
N SER A 605 10.01 19.07 -17.52
CA SER A 605 10.07 20.51 -17.21
C SER A 605 8.84 20.94 -16.40
N ALA A 606 7.64 20.50 -16.80
CA ALA A 606 6.40 20.80 -16.09
C ALA A 606 6.42 20.31 -14.63
N LEU A 607 6.93 19.11 -14.36
CA LEU A 607 7.12 18.61 -12.99
C LEU A 607 8.11 19.44 -12.17
N ARG A 608 9.23 19.85 -12.78
CA ARG A 608 10.29 20.60 -12.11
C ARG A 608 9.83 22.01 -11.74
N GLU A 609 9.10 22.64 -12.64
CA GLU A 609 8.62 24.02 -12.51
C GLU A 609 7.30 24.08 -11.72
N GLY A 610 6.60 22.96 -11.57
CA GLY A 610 5.24 22.93 -11.01
C GLY A 610 4.23 23.59 -11.93
N ALA A 611 4.43 23.47 -13.25
CA ALA A 611 3.62 24.10 -14.28
C ALA A 611 2.34 23.33 -14.64
N TYR A 612 2.06 22.21 -13.96
CA TYR A 612 0.77 21.52 -14.06
C TYR A 612 0.30 20.95 -12.72
N ILE A 613 -1.02 20.86 -12.57
CA ILE A 613 -1.73 20.26 -11.44
C ILE A 613 -2.41 18.97 -11.93
N GLU A 614 -2.25 17.89 -11.16
CA GLU A 614 -2.87 16.58 -11.41
C GLU A 614 -3.78 16.20 -10.25
N HIS A 615 -4.97 15.71 -10.58
CA HIS A 615 -5.93 15.24 -9.59
C HIS A 615 -6.07 13.71 -9.53
N ASP A 616 -5.64 13.01 -10.58
CA ASP A 616 -5.69 11.55 -10.65
C ASP A 616 -4.43 10.89 -10.05
N ALA A 617 -4.62 10.13 -8.97
CA ALA A 617 -3.54 9.36 -8.36
C ALA A 617 -2.98 8.26 -9.28
N GLN A 618 -3.76 7.76 -10.24
CA GLN A 618 -3.29 6.79 -11.24
C GLN A 618 -2.32 7.43 -12.22
N ALA A 619 -2.52 8.69 -12.61
CA ALA A 619 -1.55 9.42 -13.42
C ALA A 619 -0.19 9.47 -12.70
N CYS A 620 -0.19 9.80 -11.40
CA CYS A 620 1.04 9.80 -10.59
C CYS A 620 1.68 8.41 -10.49
N TYR A 621 0.87 7.34 -10.44
CA TYR A 621 1.37 5.98 -10.46
C TYR A 621 2.05 5.63 -11.79
N GLU A 622 1.47 6.02 -12.93
CA GLU A 622 2.09 5.81 -14.24
C GLU A 622 3.43 6.54 -14.37
N HIS A 623 3.58 7.74 -13.78
CA HIS A 623 4.89 8.41 -13.69
C HIS A 623 5.93 7.57 -12.93
N ASP A 624 5.55 6.90 -11.84
CA ASP A 624 6.47 6.10 -11.03
C ASP A 624 6.96 4.82 -11.74
N VAL A 625 6.12 4.24 -12.59
CA VAL A 625 6.42 3.00 -13.35
C VAL A 625 6.93 3.25 -14.77
N PHE A 626 7.16 4.51 -15.15
CA PHE A 626 7.68 4.84 -16.47
C PHE A 626 9.23 4.80 -16.50
N GLU A 627 9.79 3.99 -17.39
CA GLU A 627 11.23 3.75 -17.45
C GLU A 627 11.82 3.95 -18.85
N ARG A 628 13.12 4.27 -18.89
CA ARG A 628 13.92 4.11 -20.10
C ARG A 628 14.39 2.67 -20.20
N LYS A 629 13.90 1.96 -21.22
CA LYS A 629 14.25 0.57 -21.50
C LYS A 629 15.72 0.45 -21.93
N PRO A 630 16.35 -0.74 -21.80
CA PRO A 630 17.75 -0.94 -22.21
C PRO A 630 18.05 -0.61 -23.68
N ASN A 631 17.04 -0.70 -24.56
CA ASN A 631 17.14 -0.32 -25.97
C ASN A 631 17.04 1.21 -26.22
N GLY A 632 16.93 2.01 -25.16
CA GLY A 632 16.79 3.46 -25.21
C GLY A 632 15.38 3.96 -25.59
N SER A 633 14.37 3.09 -25.62
CA SER A 633 12.97 3.49 -25.76
C SER A 633 12.35 3.85 -24.40
N TYR A 634 11.27 4.61 -24.43
CA TYR A 634 10.49 4.99 -23.24
C TYR A 634 9.16 4.25 -23.23
N GLY A 635 8.78 3.71 -22.09
CA GLY A 635 7.50 3.03 -21.88
C GLY A 635 7.31 2.62 -20.43
N ALA A 636 6.10 2.18 -20.10
CA ALA A 636 5.79 1.62 -18.80
C ALA A 636 6.62 0.34 -18.51
N MET A 637 6.87 0.06 -17.23
CA MET A 637 7.36 -1.24 -16.76
C MET A 637 6.44 -2.37 -17.26
N GLU A 638 6.99 -3.58 -17.44
CA GLU A 638 6.19 -4.72 -17.92
C GLU A 638 4.97 -4.99 -17.02
N GLY A 639 3.78 -5.06 -17.63
CA GLY A 639 2.51 -5.25 -16.93
C GLY A 639 1.85 -3.99 -16.37
N HIS A 640 2.37 -2.80 -16.72
CA HIS A 640 1.80 -1.49 -16.38
C HIS A 640 1.40 -0.73 -17.64
N HIS A 641 0.58 0.31 -17.47
CA HIS A 641 0.13 1.20 -18.53
C HIS A 641 0.83 2.56 -18.45
N ASP A 642 0.90 3.28 -19.57
CA ASP A 642 1.37 4.66 -19.70
C ASP A 642 0.34 5.61 -20.36
N ASP A 643 -0.87 5.14 -20.69
CA ASP A 643 -1.88 5.89 -21.46
C ASP A 643 -2.28 7.23 -20.79
N ILE A 644 -2.47 7.22 -19.47
CA ILE A 644 -2.80 8.42 -18.71
C ILE A 644 -1.61 9.38 -18.78
N LEU A 645 -0.40 8.90 -18.52
CA LEU A 645 0.82 9.67 -18.60
C LEU A 645 1.05 10.25 -20.01
N ILE A 646 0.81 9.50 -21.08
CA ILE A 646 1.02 9.94 -22.46
C ILE A 646 0.09 11.11 -22.80
N THR A 647 -1.19 11.06 -22.42
CA THR A 647 -2.09 12.23 -22.58
C THR A 647 -1.56 13.46 -21.84
N ARG A 648 -0.94 13.30 -20.66
CA ARG A 648 -0.31 14.42 -19.94
C ARG A 648 0.91 14.96 -20.65
N CYS A 649 1.77 14.08 -21.15
CA CYS A 649 2.95 14.47 -21.91
C CYS A 649 2.57 15.31 -23.13
N ILE A 650 1.56 14.87 -23.90
CA ILE A 650 1.05 15.61 -25.06
C ILE A 650 0.42 16.94 -24.62
N GLY A 651 -0.43 16.92 -23.59
CA GLY A 651 -1.10 18.12 -23.07
C GLY A 651 -0.11 19.20 -22.63
N ASN A 652 0.85 18.84 -21.78
CA ASN A 652 1.86 19.79 -21.30
C ASN A 652 2.80 20.27 -22.41
N TYR A 653 3.11 19.42 -23.40
CA TYR A 653 3.84 19.83 -24.60
C TYR A 653 3.10 20.92 -25.39
N ILE A 654 1.78 20.82 -25.52
CA ILE A 654 0.97 21.84 -26.21
C ILE A 654 0.81 23.09 -25.34
N CYS A 655 0.51 22.93 -24.04
CA CYS A 655 0.41 24.06 -23.10
C CYS A 655 1.69 24.91 -23.07
N SER A 656 2.87 24.29 -23.16
CA SER A 656 4.16 25.02 -23.20
C SER A 656 4.42 25.82 -24.48
N ARG A 657 3.60 25.64 -25.53
CA ARG A 657 3.74 26.32 -26.82
C ARG A 657 2.62 27.32 -27.08
N ASP A 658 1.39 26.92 -26.76
CA ASP A 658 0.18 27.69 -27.06
C ASP A 658 -0.51 28.14 -25.78
N LEU A 659 -0.48 29.46 -25.54
CA LEU A 659 -1.14 30.11 -24.41
C LEU A 659 -2.58 30.52 -24.76
N PRO A 660 -3.52 30.38 -23.81
CA PRO A 660 -4.87 30.94 -23.97
C PRO A 660 -4.83 32.47 -24.00
N SER A 661 -5.93 33.10 -24.43
CA SER A 661 -6.05 34.57 -24.48
C SER A 661 -7.46 35.07 -24.20
N TYR A 662 -7.59 36.30 -23.69
CA TYR A 662 -8.91 36.92 -23.46
C TYR A 662 -9.66 37.16 -24.79
N ILE A 663 -10.96 36.87 -24.81
CA ILE A 663 -11.82 37.18 -25.95
C ILE A 663 -12.06 38.70 -25.97
N LEU A 664 -11.50 39.39 -26.96
CA LEU A 664 -11.74 40.81 -27.15
C LEU A 664 -13.19 41.07 -27.63
N PRO A 665 -13.90 42.08 -27.08
CA PRO A 665 -15.22 42.48 -27.59
C PRO A 665 -15.11 42.91 -29.05
N THR A 666 -15.79 42.22 -29.97
CA THR A 666 -15.50 42.29 -31.41
C THR A 666 -16.02 43.56 -32.10
N THR A 667 -15.17 44.16 -32.93
CA THR A 667 -15.59 44.67 -34.25
C THR A 667 -15.31 43.57 -35.29
N HIS A 668 -16.34 43.18 -36.05
CA HIS A 668 -16.40 42.12 -37.08
C HIS A 668 -15.12 41.87 -37.93
N ARG A 669 -14.65 40.61 -38.03
CA ARG A 669 -14.88 39.59 -39.10
C ARG A 669 -13.73 38.56 -39.15
N GLY A 670 -14.09 37.29 -39.40
CA GLY A 670 -13.23 36.26 -40.02
C GLY A 670 -12.75 35.16 -39.08
N GLY A 671 -13.20 33.92 -39.31
CA GLY A 671 -12.71 32.73 -38.61
C GLY A 671 -11.20 32.59 -38.76
N SER A 672 -10.51 32.45 -37.63
CA SER A 672 -9.05 32.30 -37.59
C SER A 672 -8.70 30.87 -37.18
N ILE A 673 -8.14 30.12 -38.14
CA ILE A 673 -7.37 28.90 -37.88
C ILE A 673 -6.12 29.34 -37.10
N VAL A 674 -5.87 28.71 -35.95
CA VAL A 674 -4.67 28.96 -35.14
C VAL A 674 -3.51 28.23 -35.81
N ASN A 675 -2.51 29.00 -36.24
CA ASN A 675 -1.34 28.51 -36.98
C ASN A 675 -0.06 28.79 -36.18
N GLU A 676 0.92 27.89 -36.31
CA GLU A 676 2.27 27.96 -35.74
C GLU A 676 3.15 29.15 -36.24
N SER A 677 2.58 30.13 -36.95
CA SER A 677 3.30 31.31 -37.46
C SER A 677 2.79 32.64 -36.92
N SER A 678 1.99 32.60 -35.85
CA SER A 678 1.92 33.69 -34.86
C SER A 678 2.78 33.38 -33.61
N ILE A 679 3.71 32.42 -33.76
CA ILE A 679 4.63 31.87 -32.75
C ILE A 679 6.01 32.50 -32.86
#